data_AF-A0A0F8WFQ3-F1
#
_entry.id   AF-A0A0F8WFQ3-F1
#
_cell.length_a   1.000
_cell.length_b   1.000
_cell.length_c   1.000
_cell.angle_alpha   90.00
_cell.angle_beta   90.00
_cell.angle_gamma   90.00
#
_symmetry.space_group_name_H-M   'P 1'
#
loop_
_entity.id
_entity.type
_entity.pdbx_description
1 polymer ?
#
loop_
_entity_poly.entity_id
_entity_poly.type
_entity_poly.pdbx_seq_one_letter_code
_entity_poly.pdbx_strand_id
1 'polypeptide(L)'
;MEGKIIRGEESRGTSPFQQVLSGIPVSNKLGTFSGVFVPTSLNVLSILMFLRFGFILGQAGLLGMIGLLAASYTINLVTTMSLSAIATNGTVKGGGAYYLISRSLGPEFGGSIGIVFYLGYVLNTGMNAVGLVDCFKQNFGTETGTWANFLQEGFWWQYLWGTIILVLCTGICLAGSSIFSRASNGLLVIVLVATLSIPLSAVVMKPFSIPNLGVHFTGVRLKTFLENLKPRLTKGADGSQMPGRENFQDLFGILFPATGGIFAGASMSGDLRNPSKSIPKGTLYGLALTFVTYTLVIFAMAASITRESLYNSANIVQIANLSGVVILLGEFATTFFSVLMGVIGSAKLLQAIAKDSLLPGLSVFGQGTKKNDEPIHAIIVTFVVAQLTMLFDINQIASFVTMTYLMTFLVMNLACFLLKIGSAPNFRPSFHYFNWQTAAAGAVVCGASMFFVDGVYATGCFGILIMLFLLIHYTSPPKPWGDVSQSLIYHQVRKYLLRLKQEHVKFWRPQILLFVNNLDGQFKMVSFCNSLKKGALFVLGHVLVTDDFSTAVPEARREQIAWTKLVENSKVKAFVNIAVSPTVEWGVRNVVLNSGLGGMRPNIVIIDQFRKGQSLAETLHGHHRRHSQPSLPDPHQPDVSCKTYVTVLEDLLFKLRINVAVAKGFEYLELPGEQGDKTKKYIDLWPIQMSAELGANTETKKNVLTTNFDTYTLILQLGCILNTVPSWKKAYKLRVAVFVEYETDVEDERKRVEALLEKLRIEAEVLVFWLACGDLKAYRVLVNGDFSVETQDTRENIHAIMKHEDWWRDIQQVRKDSDESSNLSIPSWTGKWQEGAPALDVSGEEQRPGRQKSLTGGLKRLMQSSKRRRSISSFRSLGGVNLGMQTHRLLDAFVEDDSTASESSDDSDFENYLSDEEEGNTSAHKAPRKEGNQRDDAASDAVPGAFPRGTPEHNVPTIFAADETESPRSQPSTRRPDLTRSASCNRFSSSPIPEPRVNTDEGAGPSIMFAPTSSPPRSSRKIDSIYKRRSSSGTFERGSASGYPQQASVPLSFNDLPSRAQHLILNELMARHSKDTAVIFTTLPSPLEGTADSESDSQSYLSDLDVLWQGLPPCLLVHSNSMTVTLNL
;
A
#
# COMPACT_ATOMS: atom_id res chain seq x y z
N MET A 1 24.31 52.60 49.45
CA MET A 1 24.53 53.07 48.07
C MET A 1 23.52 52.34 47.20
N GLU A 2 22.32 52.87 46.96
CA GLU A 2 21.98 54.18 46.37
C GLU A 2 22.54 54.30 44.94
N GLY A 3 21.76 54.66 43.90
CA GLY A 3 20.31 54.85 43.83
C GLY A 3 19.93 56.12 43.04
N LYS A 4 18.86 56.04 42.21
CA LYS A 4 18.30 57.13 41.38
C LYS A 4 19.23 57.66 40.25
N ILE A 5 18.76 58.28 39.15
CA ILE A 5 17.47 58.29 38.42
C ILE A 5 17.64 59.03 37.04
N ILE A 6 16.64 58.93 36.15
CA ILE A 6 16.36 59.79 34.95
C ILE A 6 17.08 59.49 33.59
N ARG A 7 16.23 59.11 32.62
CA ARG A 7 16.15 59.39 31.16
C ARG A 7 17.40 59.77 30.34
N GLY A 8 17.52 59.07 29.20
CA GLY A 8 17.74 59.67 27.88
C GLY A 8 16.71 59.10 26.88
N GLU A 9 16.29 59.86 25.87
CA GLU A 9 15.44 59.37 24.77
C GLU A 9 16.30 58.96 23.58
N GLU A 10 16.05 57.81 22.96
CA GLU A 10 16.46 57.59 21.57
C GLU A 10 15.58 56.55 20.84
N SER A 11 15.77 56.45 19.52
CA SER A 11 14.74 55.98 18.59
C SER A 11 14.36 54.49 18.72
N ARG A 12 13.07 54.18 18.45
CA ARG A 12 12.62 52.81 18.19
C ARG A 12 13.11 52.35 16.81
N GLY A 13 14.29 51.74 16.77
CA GLY A 13 14.76 51.02 15.59
C GLY A 13 13.78 49.89 15.22
N THR A 14 13.27 49.92 13.98
CA THR A 14 12.52 48.79 13.41
C THR A 14 13.46 47.64 13.07
N SER A 15 12.99 46.39 13.19
CA SER A 15 13.86 45.23 13.02
C SER A 15 14.34 45.06 11.56
N PRO A 16 15.56 44.53 11.32
CA PRO A 16 16.08 44.32 9.96
C PRO A 16 15.17 43.47 9.06
N PHE A 17 14.38 42.57 9.67
CA PHE A 17 13.40 41.73 8.98
C PHE A 17 12.32 42.52 8.24
N GLN A 18 11.97 43.73 8.72
CA GLN A 18 10.96 44.58 8.11
C GLN A 18 11.46 45.23 6.80
N GLN A 19 12.76 45.57 6.73
CA GLN A 19 13.34 46.24 5.56
C GLN A 19 13.50 45.30 4.36
N VAL A 20 13.85 44.02 4.57
CA VAL A 20 14.00 43.02 3.49
C VAL A 20 12.68 42.82 2.72
N LEU A 21 11.54 42.89 3.41
CA LEU A 21 10.20 42.78 2.79
C LEU A 21 9.77 44.06 2.03
N SER A 22 10.35 45.22 2.33
CA SER A 22 10.01 46.49 1.67
C SER A 22 10.66 46.69 0.30
N GLY A 23 11.66 45.85 -0.06
CA GLY A 23 12.40 45.94 -1.32
C GLY A 23 11.76 45.26 -2.54
N ILE A 24 10.66 44.52 -2.36
CA ILE A 24 9.98 43.84 -3.47
C ILE A 24 9.10 44.86 -4.21
N PRO A 25 9.32 45.11 -5.52
CA PRO A 25 8.47 46.02 -6.27
C PRO A 25 7.05 45.46 -6.33
N VAL A 26 6.08 46.22 -5.80
CA VAL A 26 4.67 45.83 -5.79
C VAL A 26 4.17 45.76 -7.24
N SER A 27 4.09 44.54 -7.78
CA SER A 27 3.45 44.30 -9.07
C SER A 27 2.01 44.80 -9.04
N ASN A 28 1.59 45.52 -10.08
CA ASN A 28 0.25 46.07 -10.24
C ASN A 28 -0.77 44.97 -10.57
N LYS A 29 -0.96 44.05 -9.62
CA LYS A 29 -1.87 42.91 -9.72
C LYS A 29 -3.32 43.37 -9.88
N LEU A 30 -4.03 42.71 -10.77
CA LEU A 30 -5.38 43.05 -11.19
C LEU A 30 -6.42 42.75 -10.09
N GLY A 31 -7.44 43.62 -10.00
CA GLY A 31 -8.61 43.43 -9.14
C GLY A 31 -9.73 42.66 -9.84
N THR A 32 -10.74 42.23 -9.07
CA THR A 32 -11.88 41.43 -9.54
C THR A 32 -12.60 42.00 -10.76
N PHE A 33 -12.75 43.33 -10.84
CA PHE A 33 -13.38 44.01 -11.97
C PHE A 33 -12.54 43.85 -13.26
N SER A 34 -11.39 44.53 -13.31
CA SER A 34 -10.49 44.63 -14.47
C SER A 34 -9.85 43.31 -14.90
N GLY A 35 -9.73 42.34 -13.99
CA GLY A 35 -9.02 41.07 -14.22
C GLY A 35 -9.90 39.82 -14.34
N VAL A 36 -11.20 39.87 -13.97
CA VAL A 36 -12.11 38.72 -14.08
C VAL A 36 -13.43 39.12 -14.72
N PHE A 37 -14.16 40.05 -14.11
CA PHE A 37 -15.48 40.46 -14.57
C PHE A 37 -15.46 41.05 -15.98
N VAL A 38 -14.54 41.96 -16.28
CA VAL A 38 -14.42 42.58 -17.61
C VAL A 38 -14.02 41.55 -18.67
N PRO A 39 -12.95 40.74 -18.49
CA PRO A 39 -12.62 39.68 -19.45
C PRO A 39 -13.72 38.64 -19.67
N THR A 40 -14.39 38.17 -18.61
CA THR A 40 -15.50 37.21 -18.76
C THR A 40 -16.70 37.85 -19.45
N SER A 41 -17.08 39.08 -19.10
CA SER A 41 -18.22 39.76 -19.73
C SER A 41 -17.99 40.00 -21.22
N LEU A 42 -16.80 40.48 -21.61
CA LEU A 42 -16.47 40.69 -23.03
C LEU A 42 -16.30 39.40 -23.82
N ASN A 43 -15.70 38.35 -23.23
CA ASN A 43 -15.56 37.06 -23.92
C ASN A 43 -16.89 36.32 -24.08
N VAL A 44 -17.89 36.64 -23.25
CA VAL A 44 -19.26 36.15 -23.40
C VAL A 44 -20.08 37.03 -24.35
N LEU A 45 -19.97 38.37 -24.30
CA LEU A 45 -20.62 39.31 -25.24
C LEU A 45 -19.96 39.28 -26.64
N SER A 46 -20.08 38.13 -27.29
CA SER A 46 -19.46 37.75 -28.56
C SER A 46 -20.17 38.35 -29.79
N ILE A 47 -19.45 38.44 -30.91
CA ILE A 47 -19.92 38.96 -32.21
C ILE A 47 -21.18 38.25 -32.71
N LEU A 48 -21.36 36.99 -32.30
CA LEU A 48 -22.54 36.18 -32.58
C LEU A 48 -23.85 36.83 -32.06
N MET A 49 -23.79 37.71 -31.05
CA MET A 49 -24.94 38.52 -30.62
C MET A 49 -25.41 39.48 -31.73
N PHE A 50 -24.48 40.13 -32.43
CA PHE A 50 -24.81 41.06 -33.51
C PHE A 50 -25.16 40.32 -34.82
N LEU A 51 -24.33 39.35 -35.22
CA LEU A 51 -24.44 38.69 -36.53
C LEU A 51 -25.36 37.46 -36.58
N ARG A 52 -25.65 36.78 -35.46
CA ARG A 52 -26.39 35.50 -35.47
C ARG A 52 -27.69 35.50 -34.67
N PHE A 53 -27.90 36.38 -33.67
CA PHE A 53 -29.16 36.39 -32.92
C PHE A 53 -30.38 36.71 -33.79
N GLY A 54 -30.23 37.54 -34.83
CA GLY A 54 -31.31 37.81 -35.80
C GLY A 54 -31.76 36.53 -36.52
N PHE A 55 -30.82 35.83 -37.15
CA PHE A 55 -31.03 34.55 -37.83
C PHE A 55 -31.64 33.48 -36.90
N ILE A 56 -31.06 33.26 -35.71
CA ILE A 56 -31.54 32.24 -34.77
C ILE A 56 -32.96 32.58 -34.29
N LEU A 57 -33.26 33.86 -34.01
CA LEU A 57 -34.60 34.31 -33.62
C LEU A 57 -35.61 34.14 -34.77
N GLY A 58 -35.22 34.38 -36.03
CA GLY A 58 -36.04 34.11 -37.20
C GLY A 58 -36.46 32.64 -37.30
N GLN A 59 -35.50 31.72 -37.17
CA GLN A 59 -35.72 30.28 -37.24
C GLN A 59 -36.46 29.73 -36.00
N ALA A 60 -35.85 29.84 -34.83
CA ALA A 60 -36.33 29.24 -33.58
C ALA A 60 -37.54 29.98 -32.96
N GLY A 61 -37.80 31.22 -33.37
CA GLY A 61 -38.76 32.10 -32.69
C GLY A 61 -38.32 32.44 -31.27
N LEU A 62 -39.08 33.30 -30.59
CA LEU A 62 -38.75 33.76 -29.24
C LEU A 62 -38.70 32.60 -28.24
N LEU A 63 -39.67 31.67 -28.26
CA LEU A 63 -39.71 30.55 -27.34
C LEU A 63 -38.53 29.57 -27.54
N GLY A 64 -38.17 29.30 -28.80
CA GLY A 64 -37.01 28.46 -29.10
C GLY A 64 -35.70 29.12 -28.71
N MET A 65 -35.50 30.40 -29.07
CA MET A 65 -34.30 31.16 -28.72
C MET A 65 -34.09 31.26 -27.20
N ILE A 66 -35.14 31.55 -26.43
CA ILE A 66 -35.05 31.60 -24.95
C ILE A 66 -34.79 30.21 -24.36
N GLY A 67 -35.35 29.14 -24.93
CA GLY A 67 -35.04 27.76 -24.51
C GLY A 67 -33.57 27.39 -24.73
N LEU A 68 -33.02 27.66 -25.91
CA LEU A 68 -31.61 27.43 -26.24
C LEU A 68 -30.68 28.28 -25.36
N LEU A 69 -31.05 29.54 -25.10
CA LEU A 69 -30.32 30.44 -24.21
C LEU A 69 -30.29 29.91 -22.76
N ALA A 70 -31.45 29.51 -22.22
CA ALA A 70 -31.57 28.98 -20.86
C ALA A 70 -30.77 27.68 -20.67
N ALA A 71 -30.81 26.77 -21.64
CA ALA A 71 -30.00 25.54 -21.62
C ALA A 71 -28.50 25.88 -21.60
N SER A 72 -28.06 26.78 -22.48
CA SER A 72 -26.66 27.24 -22.56
C SER A 72 -26.20 27.87 -21.24
N TYR A 73 -26.97 28.79 -20.66
CA TYR A 73 -26.64 29.43 -19.39
C TYR A 73 -26.70 28.48 -18.19
N THR A 74 -27.53 27.42 -18.22
CA THR A 74 -27.54 26.37 -17.20
C THR A 74 -26.21 25.61 -17.19
N ILE A 75 -25.70 25.22 -18.36
CA ILE A 75 -24.38 24.58 -18.53
C ILE A 75 -23.26 25.49 -18.01
N ASN A 76 -23.28 26.77 -18.39
CA ASN A 76 -22.30 27.75 -17.94
C ASN A 76 -22.34 28.00 -16.42
N LEU A 77 -23.54 28.06 -15.83
CA LEU A 77 -23.75 28.28 -14.39
C LEU A 77 -23.20 27.12 -13.56
N VAL A 78 -23.58 25.89 -13.89
CA VAL A 78 -23.10 24.68 -13.18
C VAL A 78 -21.58 24.53 -13.32
N THR A 79 -21.04 24.75 -14.53
CA THR A 79 -19.58 24.72 -14.74
C THR A 79 -18.86 25.86 -13.99
N THR A 80 -19.51 27.01 -13.82
CA THR A 80 -18.99 28.13 -13.00
C THR A 80 -18.98 27.79 -11.51
N MET A 81 -19.94 26.99 -11.00
CA MET A 81 -19.89 26.47 -9.63
C MET A 81 -18.69 25.54 -9.43
N SER A 82 -18.43 24.61 -10.36
CA SER A 82 -17.26 23.72 -10.33
C SER A 82 -15.94 24.48 -10.43
N LEU A 83 -15.83 25.43 -11.37
CA LEU A 83 -14.69 26.34 -11.48
C LEU A 83 -14.46 27.14 -10.18
N SER A 84 -15.53 27.61 -9.53
CA SER A 84 -15.45 28.35 -8.26
C SER A 84 -15.03 27.47 -7.08
N ALA A 85 -15.44 26.20 -7.07
CA ALA A 85 -15.02 25.23 -6.08
C ALA A 85 -13.51 24.95 -6.17
N ILE A 86 -12.99 24.68 -7.37
CA ILE A 86 -11.54 24.44 -7.55
C ILE A 86 -10.74 25.75 -7.36
N ALA A 87 -11.24 26.91 -7.82
CA ALA A 87 -10.59 28.20 -7.59
C ALA A 87 -10.55 28.63 -6.11
N THR A 88 -11.43 28.09 -5.26
CA THR A 88 -11.37 28.27 -3.80
C THR A 88 -10.60 27.16 -3.08
N ASN A 89 -10.13 26.13 -3.78
CA ASN A 89 -9.37 25.03 -3.20
C ASN A 89 -7.85 25.33 -3.21
N GLY A 90 -7.34 25.87 -2.10
CA GLY A 90 -5.90 26.10 -1.92
C GLY A 90 -5.35 27.34 -2.63
N THR A 91 -4.08 27.28 -3.07
CA THR A 91 -3.37 28.43 -3.67
C THR A 91 -3.31 28.38 -5.19
N VAL A 92 -4.11 29.24 -5.82
CA VAL A 92 -4.14 29.43 -7.28
C VAL A 92 -2.92 30.25 -7.72
N LYS A 93 -2.16 29.72 -8.69
CA LYS A 93 -1.03 30.41 -9.35
C LYS A 93 -1.40 30.74 -10.81
N GLY A 94 -0.42 31.21 -11.60
CA GLY A 94 -0.59 31.42 -13.05
C GLY A 94 -0.86 30.11 -13.81
N GLY A 95 -1.52 30.23 -14.97
CA GLY A 95 -1.98 29.08 -15.78
C GLY A 95 -3.49 28.83 -15.76
N GLY A 96 -4.26 29.64 -15.03
CA GLY A 96 -5.72 29.67 -15.09
C GLY A 96 -6.40 28.33 -14.89
N ALA A 97 -7.40 28.02 -15.72
CA ALA A 97 -8.16 26.78 -15.65
C ALA A 97 -7.27 25.53 -15.76
N TYR A 98 -6.17 25.56 -16.53
CA TYR A 98 -5.21 24.44 -16.57
C TYR A 98 -4.52 24.22 -15.23
N TYR A 99 -4.00 25.27 -14.57
CA TYR A 99 -3.37 25.11 -13.25
C TYR A 99 -4.37 24.59 -12.21
N LEU A 100 -5.63 25.05 -12.29
CA LEU A 100 -6.71 24.55 -11.43
C LEU A 100 -6.97 23.05 -11.66
N ILE A 101 -7.05 22.61 -12.93
CA ILE A 101 -7.31 21.21 -13.29
C ILE A 101 -6.09 20.32 -13.00
N SER A 102 -4.87 20.67 -13.44
CA SER A 102 -3.68 19.79 -13.35
C SER A 102 -3.20 19.55 -11.91
N ARG A 103 -3.50 20.47 -11.00
CA ARG A 103 -3.26 20.33 -9.56
C ARG A 103 -4.40 19.66 -8.80
N SER A 104 -5.55 19.47 -9.47
CA SER A 104 -6.72 18.77 -8.95
C SER A 104 -6.82 17.33 -9.44
N LEU A 105 -6.64 17.08 -10.75
CA LEU A 105 -6.73 15.75 -11.39
C LEU A 105 -5.37 15.04 -11.57
N GLY A 106 -4.25 15.73 -11.35
CA GLY A 106 -2.92 15.19 -11.66
C GLY A 106 -2.42 15.53 -13.07
N PRO A 107 -1.17 15.16 -13.41
CA PRO A 107 -0.47 15.62 -14.60
C PRO A 107 -1.04 15.09 -15.93
N GLU A 108 -1.52 13.85 -15.96
CA GLU A 108 -1.94 13.17 -17.19
C GLU A 108 -3.23 13.77 -17.77
N PHE A 109 -4.29 13.78 -16.96
CA PHE A 109 -5.52 14.51 -17.28
C PHE A 109 -5.24 15.99 -17.50
N GLY A 110 -4.55 16.64 -16.56
CA GLY A 110 -4.27 18.08 -16.61
C GLY A 110 -3.60 18.52 -17.91
N GLY A 111 -2.52 17.85 -18.31
CA GLY A 111 -1.79 18.15 -19.55
C GLY A 111 -2.63 17.92 -20.81
N SER A 112 -3.34 16.79 -20.87
CA SER A 112 -4.17 16.43 -22.02
C SER A 112 -5.27 17.46 -22.26
N ILE A 113 -5.99 17.83 -21.19
CA ILE A 113 -7.04 18.85 -21.23
C ILE A 113 -6.44 20.22 -21.54
N GLY A 114 -5.29 20.56 -20.96
CA GLY A 114 -4.60 21.83 -21.20
C GLY A 114 -4.22 22.05 -22.66
N ILE A 115 -3.74 21.01 -23.35
CA ILE A 115 -3.35 21.06 -24.76
C ILE A 115 -4.60 21.19 -25.67
N VAL A 116 -5.65 20.40 -25.41
CA VAL A 116 -6.93 20.51 -26.12
C VAL A 116 -7.53 21.92 -25.94
N PHE A 117 -7.56 22.43 -24.71
CA PHE A 117 -8.08 23.75 -24.38
C PHE A 117 -7.25 24.90 -24.97
N TYR A 118 -5.92 24.74 -25.07
CA TYR A 118 -5.05 25.65 -25.81
C TYR A 118 -5.43 25.69 -27.30
N LEU A 119 -5.55 24.52 -27.93
CA LEU A 119 -5.90 24.43 -29.35
C LEU A 119 -7.25 25.11 -29.65
N GLY A 120 -8.27 24.90 -28.80
CA GLY A 120 -9.57 25.57 -28.93
C GLY A 120 -9.51 27.09 -28.77
N TYR A 121 -8.73 27.62 -27.82
CA TYR A 121 -8.55 29.07 -27.71
C TYR A 121 -7.83 29.66 -28.94
N VAL A 122 -6.83 28.98 -29.50
CA VAL A 122 -6.11 29.46 -30.70
C VAL A 122 -6.97 29.38 -31.96
N LEU A 123 -7.79 28.32 -32.10
CA LEU A 123 -8.81 28.22 -33.15
C LEU A 123 -9.86 29.33 -33.03
N ASN A 124 -10.37 29.59 -31.83
CA ASN A 124 -11.26 30.72 -31.56
C ASN A 124 -10.60 32.08 -31.85
N THR A 125 -9.28 32.22 -31.63
CA THR A 125 -8.51 33.43 -31.96
C THR A 125 -8.52 33.71 -33.46
N GLY A 126 -8.19 32.69 -34.28
CA GLY A 126 -8.23 32.80 -35.74
C GLY A 126 -9.64 33.11 -36.27
N MET A 127 -10.65 32.38 -35.77
CA MET A 127 -12.06 32.58 -36.13
C MET A 127 -12.53 34.03 -35.88
N ASN A 128 -12.22 34.61 -34.71
CA ASN A 128 -12.62 35.99 -34.40
C ASN A 128 -11.81 37.03 -35.18
N ALA A 129 -10.55 36.75 -35.55
CA ALA A 129 -9.76 37.63 -36.41
C ALA A 129 -10.32 37.69 -37.84
N VAL A 130 -10.69 36.54 -38.41
CA VAL A 130 -11.32 36.47 -39.74
C VAL A 130 -12.72 37.09 -39.72
N GLY A 131 -13.53 36.82 -38.67
CA GLY A 131 -14.87 37.40 -38.52
C GLY A 131 -14.89 38.94 -38.40
N LEU A 132 -13.84 39.56 -37.82
CA LEU A 132 -13.68 41.02 -37.87
C LEU A 132 -13.44 41.51 -39.30
N VAL A 133 -12.70 40.78 -40.13
CA VAL A 133 -12.53 41.13 -41.55
C VAL A 133 -13.85 41.06 -42.31
N ASP A 134 -14.73 40.10 -41.99
CA ASP A 134 -16.04 40.01 -42.62
C ASP A 134 -16.97 41.18 -42.23
N CYS A 135 -16.95 41.65 -40.96
CA CYS A 135 -17.60 42.92 -40.58
C CYS A 135 -17.03 44.12 -41.38
N PHE A 136 -15.70 44.17 -41.58
CA PHE A 136 -15.06 45.20 -42.40
C PHE A 136 -15.52 45.15 -43.87
N LYS A 137 -15.63 43.96 -44.47
CA LYS A 137 -16.13 43.79 -45.85
C LYS A 137 -17.58 44.23 -46.03
N GLN A 138 -18.48 43.78 -45.16
CA GLN A 138 -19.92 44.09 -45.28
C GLN A 138 -20.23 45.60 -45.17
N ASN A 139 -19.32 46.38 -44.57
CA ASN A 139 -19.44 47.83 -44.47
C ASN A 139 -18.64 48.57 -45.55
N PHE A 140 -17.44 48.08 -45.90
CA PHE A 140 -16.46 48.84 -46.70
C PHE A 140 -15.92 48.12 -47.95
N GLY A 141 -16.40 46.92 -48.25
CA GLY A 141 -15.98 46.08 -49.38
C GLY A 141 -16.23 46.73 -50.75
N THR A 142 -15.42 46.39 -51.75
CA THR A 142 -15.60 46.94 -53.11
C THR A 142 -16.90 46.49 -53.77
N GLU A 143 -17.33 45.25 -53.54
CA GLU A 143 -18.54 44.63 -54.12
C GLU A 143 -19.68 44.52 -53.10
N THR A 144 -19.34 44.24 -51.83
CA THR A 144 -20.28 43.94 -50.74
C THR A 144 -20.46 45.09 -49.73
N GLY A 145 -19.69 46.17 -49.86
CA GLY A 145 -19.71 47.30 -48.93
C GLY A 145 -21.01 48.09 -49.00
N THR A 146 -21.66 48.27 -47.85
CA THR A 146 -22.89 49.05 -47.73
C THR A 146 -22.68 50.56 -47.54
N TRP A 147 -21.49 51.00 -47.12
CA TRP A 147 -21.23 52.40 -46.73
C TRP A 147 -20.17 53.11 -47.59
N ALA A 148 -19.02 52.48 -47.87
CA ALA A 148 -17.97 53.08 -48.71
C ALA A 148 -17.01 52.05 -49.31
N ASN A 149 -17.01 51.92 -50.64
CA ASN A 149 -16.42 50.79 -51.38
C ASN A 149 -14.91 50.96 -51.61
N PHE A 150 -14.07 50.71 -50.60
CA PHE A 150 -12.60 50.84 -50.71
C PHE A 150 -11.81 49.57 -50.35
N LEU A 151 -12.39 48.63 -49.61
CA LEU A 151 -11.70 47.47 -49.07
C LEU A 151 -11.73 46.32 -50.08
N GLN A 152 -10.58 46.02 -50.68
CA GLN A 152 -10.48 45.09 -51.79
C GLN A 152 -10.78 43.64 -51.35
N GLU A 153 -11.63 42.96 -52.11
CA GLU A 153 -12.17 41.64 -51.76
C GLU A 153 -11.39 40.46 -52.37
N GLY A 154 -11.44 39.32 -51.69
CA GLY A 154 -10.77 38.07 -52.09
C GLY A 154 -10.18 37.30 -50.90
N PHE A 155 -9.83 36.03 -51.11
CA PHE A 155 -9.27 35.16 -50.06
C PHE A 155 -7.94 35.69 -49.49
N TRP A 156 -6.97 35.98 -50.38
CA TRP A 156 -5.65 36.48 -49.96
C TRP A 156 -5.73 37.88 -49.33
N TRP A 157 -6.66 38.74 -49.77
CA TRP A 157 -6.92 40.03 -49.13
C TRP A 157 -7.53 39.86 -47.73
N GLN A 158 -8.50 38.95 -47.57
CA GLN A 158 -9.08 38.64 -46.26
C GLN A 158 -8.00 38.11 -45.28
N TYR A 159 -7.14 37.21 -45.76
CA TYR A 159 -6.02 36.70 -44.98
C TYR A 159 -5.03 37.82 -44.60
N LEU A 160 -4.72 38.76 -45.51
CA LEU A 160 -3.87 39.91 -45.21
C LEU A 160 -4.48 40.83 -44.14
N TRP A 161 -5.76 41.20 -44.26
CA TRP A 161 -6.43 42.04 -43.26
C TRP A 161 -6.51 41.34 -41.89
N GLY A 162 -6.79 40.03 -41.86
CA GLY A 162 -6.77 39.22 -40.64
C GLY A 162 -5.38 39.16 -40.00
N THR A 163 -4.33 39.07 -40.82
CA THR A 163 -2.92 39.16 -40.39
C THR A 163 -2.63 40.51 -39.73
N ILE A 164 -3.05 41.62 -40.34
CA ILE A 164 -2.84 42.98 -39.80
C ILE A 164 -3.53 43.14 -38.45
N ILE A 165 -4.77 42.66 -38.31
CA ILE A 165 -5.52 42.62 -37.04
C ILE A 165 -4.75 41.80 -36.00
N LEU A 166 -4.34 40.57 -36.33
CA LEU A 166 -3.66 39.68 -35.39
C LEU A 166 -2.29 40.23 -34.96
N VAL A 167 -1.53 40.86 -35.85
CA VAL A 167 -0.26 41.54 -35.54
C VAL A 167 -0.50 42.70 -34.57
N LEU A 168 -1.53 43.53 -34.80
CA LEU A 168 -1.86 44.67 -33.95
C LEU A 168 -2.31 44.22 -32.54
N CYS A 169 -3.17 43.20 -32.45
CA CYS A 169 -3.53 42.56 -31.19
C CYS A 169 -2.31 41.99 -30.47
N THR A 170 -1.44 41.27 -31.18
CA THR A 170 -0.23 40.65 -30.62
C THR A 170 0.74 41.71 -30.07
N GLY A 171 0.89 42.86 -30.75
CA GLY A 171 1.68 43.99 -30.26
C GLY A 171 1.18 44.54 -28.92
N ILE A 172 -0.15 44.64 -28.74
CA ILE A 172 -0.77 45.06 -27.47
C ILE A 172 -0.54 43.99 -26.38
N CYS A 173 -0.65 42.70 -26.71
CA CYS A 173 -0.35 41.61 -25.77
C CYS A 173 1.12 41.61 -25.33
N LEU A 174 2.07 41.89 -26.22
CA LEU A 174 3.50 42.01 -25.91
C LEU A 174 3.82 43.22 -25.02
N ALA A 175 3.03 44.30 -25.10
CA ALA A 175 3.14 45.45 -24.20
C ALA A 175 2.59 45.17 -22.77
N GLY A 176 1.90 44.04 -22.57
CA GLY A 176 1.70 43.41 -21.26
C GLY A 176 0.28 43.44 -20.68
N SER A 177 0.09 42.63 -19.64
CA SER A 177 -1.18 42.43 -18.91
C SER A 177 -1.86 43.72 -18.43
N SER A 178 -1.08 44.75 -18.07
CA SER A 178 -1.62 46.02 -17.55
C SER A 178 -2.20 46.95 -18.63
N ILE A 179 -1.67 46.93 -19.86
CA ILE A 179 -2.25 47.66 -20.98
C ILE A 179 -3.45 46.89 -21.58
N PHE A 180 -3.35 45.57 -21.66
CA PHE A 180 -4.49 44.69 -22.00
C PHE A 180 -5.71 44.96 -21.10
N SER A 181 -5.52 44.99 -19.77
CA SER A 181 -6.63 45.23 -18.84
C SER A 181 -7.21 46.64 -18.94
N ARG A 182 -6.40 47.66 -19.27
CA ARG A 182 -6.89 49.03 -19.53
C ARG A 182 -7.67 49.13 -20.83
N ALA A 183 -7.18 48.53 -21.91
CA ALA A 183 -7.89 48.48 -23.20
C ALA A 183 -9.24 47.76 -23.05
N SER A 184 -9.25 46.60 -22.38
CA SER A 184 -10.46 45.81 -22.12
C SER A 184 -11.56 46.61 -21.42
N ASN A 185 -11.20 47.46 -20.43
CA ASN A 185 -12.18 48.32 -19.76
C ASN A 185 -12.84 49.33 -20.72
N GLY A 186 -12.09 49.88 -21.67
CA GLY A 186 -12.64 50.78 -22.71
C GLY A 186 -13.53 50.05 -23.70
N LEU A 187 -13.10 48.87 -24.16
CA LEU A 187 -13.88 48.02 -25.07
C LEU A 187 -15.23 47.62 -24.45
N LEU A 188 -15.28 47.30 -23.14
CA LEU A 188 -16.54 46.98 -22.46
C LEU A 188 -17.54 48.14 -22.47
N VAL A 189 -17.09 49.39 -22.33
CA VAL A 189 -18.00 50.56 -22.41
C VAL A 189 -18.60 50.67 -23.82
N ILE A 190 -17.80 50.49 -24.87
CA ILE A 190 -18.27 50.53 -26.26
C ILE A 190 -19.30 49.41 -26.51
N VAL A 191 -18.97 48.17 -26.13
CA VAL A 191 -19.86 47.01 -26.30
C VAL A 191 -21.16 47.17 -25.51
N LEU A 192 -21.12 47.64 -24.26
CA LEU A 192 -22.35 47.85 -23.48
C LEU A 192 -23.23 48.97 -24.06
N VAL A 193 -22.64 50.05 -24.58
CA VAL A 193 -23.40 51.10 -25.28
C VAL A 193 -24.03 50.55 -26.56
N ALA A 194 -23.32 49.71 -27.32
CA ALA A 194 -23.87 49.04 -28.51
C ALA A 194 -25.04 48.10 -28.15
N THR A 195 -24.83 47.18 -27.21
CA THR A 195 -25.84 46.22 -26.74
C THR A 195 -27.09 46.90 -26.18
N LEU A 196 -26.94 48.00 -25.44
CA LEU A 196 -28.07 48.75 -24.88
C LEU A 196 -28.72 49.73 -25.89
N SER A 197 -28.08 50.01 -27.04
CA SER A 197 -28.70 50.82 -28.09
C SER A 197 -29.80 50.07 -28.84
N ILE A 198 -29.68 48.75 -29.02
CA ILE A 198 -30.69 47.89 -29.68
C ILE A 198 -32.09 47.99 -29.03
N PRO A 199 -32.25 47.76 -27.71
CA PRO A 199 -33.56 47.87 -27.05
C PRO A 199 -34.06 49.31 -26.95
N LEU A 200 -33.16 50.30 -26.85
CA LEU A 200 -33.54 51.71 -26.87
C LEU A 200 -34.13 52.08 -28.24
N SER A 201 -33.54 51.59 -29.33
CA SER A 201 -34.01 51.79 -30.70
C SER A 201 -35.39 51.18 -30.94
N ALA A 202 -35.66 49.98 -30.40
CA ALA A 202 -36.96 49.33 -30.49
C ALA A 202 -38.11 50.22 -29.95
N VAL A 203 -37.84 51.03 -28.92
CA VAL A 203 -38.80 51.93 -28.25
C VAL A 203 -38.83 53.34 -28.87
N VAL A 204 -37.67 53.88 -29.26
CA VAL A 204 -37.53 55.29 -29.69
C VAL A 204 -37.71 55.49 -31.20
N MET A 205 -37.37 54.49 -32.02
CA MET A 205 -37.36 54.62 -33.48
C MET A 205 -38.76 54.46 -34.07
N LYS A 206 -39.12 55.33 -35.03
CA LYS A 206 -40.41 55.25 -35.73
C LYS A 206 -40.42 54.04 -36.69
N PRO A 207 -41.59 53.42 -36.96
CA PRO A 207 -41.70 52.33 -37.92
C PRO A 207 -41.20 52.73 -39.31
N PHE A 208 -40.45 51.85 -39.98
CA PHE A 208 -39.90 52.09 -41.31
C PHE A 208 -39.80 50.81 -42.14
N SER A 209 -39.60 50.96 -43.44
CA SER A 209 -39.59 49.88 -44.42
C SER A 209 -38.57 50.19 -45.51
N ILE A 210 -37.66 49.25 -45.80
CA ILE A 210 -36.65 49.35 -46.85
C ILE A 210 -36.89 48.22 -47.86
N PRO A 211 -37.64 48.46 -48.96
CA PRO A 211 -37.99 47.42 -49.93
C PRO A 211 -36.76 46.74 -50.53
N ASN A 212 -35.70 47.50 -50.78
CA ASN A 212 -34.47 47.03 -51.45
C ASN A 212 -33.71 45.93 -50.69
N LEU A 213 -33.95 45.78 -49.37
CA LEU A 213 -33.37 44.71 -48.54
C LEU A 213 -34.45 43.76 -47.97
N GLY A 214 -35.72 43.95 -48.30
CA GLY A 214 -36.83 43.19 -47.71
C GLY A 214 -36.96 43.36 -46.19
N VAL A 215 -36.58 44.53 -45.66
CA VAL A 215 -36.55 44.84 -44.22
C VAL A 215 -37.73 45.74 -43.82
N HIS A 216 -38.51 45.26 -42.85
CA HIS A 216 -39.62 45.98 -42.23
C HIS A 216 -39.43 46.04 -40.70
N PHE A 217 -39.37 47.26 -40.16
CA PHE A 217 -39.24 47.54 -38.73
C PHE A 217 -40.54 48.18 -38.22
N THR A 218 -41.18 47.58 -37.22
CA THR A 218 -42.51 48.01 -36.76
C THR A 218 -42.49 48.89 -35.50
N GLY A 219 -41.34 49.06 -34.85
CA GLY A 219 -41.27 49.42 -33.42
C GLY A 219 -41.95 48.36 -32.55
N VAL A 220 -41.94 48.53 -31.21
CA VAL A 220 -42.59 47.59 -30.28
C VAL A 220 -44.08 47.41 -30.64
N ARG A 221 -44.44 46.23 -31.16
CA ARG A 221 -45.81 45.91 -31.59
C ARG A 221 -46.20 44.47 -31.25
N LEU A 222 -47.28 44.31 -30.50
CA LEU A 222 -47.76 43.00 -30.02
C LEU A 222 -48.06 42.00 -31.15
N LYS A 223 -48.51 42.47 -32.33
CA LYS A 223 -48.69 41.60 -33.51
C LYS A 223 -47.37 40.97 -33.96
N THR A 224 -46.34 41.79 -34.15
CA THR A 224 -44.98 41.34 -34.54
C THR A 224 -44.42 40.34 -33.52
N PHE A 225 -44.59 40.64 -32.22
CA PHE A 225 -44.20 39.75 -31.13
C PHE A 225 -44.87 38.37 -31.20
N LEU A 226 -46.19 38.32 -31.46
CA LEU A 226 -46.94 37.07 -31.60
C LEU A 226 -46.53 36.26 -32.83
N GLU A 227 -46.19 36.91 -33.95
CA GLU A 227 -45.72 36.27 -35.19
C GLU A 227 -44.29 35.69 -35.05
N ASN A 228 -43.46 36.31 -34.21
CA ASN A 228 -42.13 35.83 -33.83
C ASN A 228 -42.13 34.78 -32.70
N LEU A 229 -43.26 34.54 -32.02
CA LEU A 229 -43.29 33.75 -30.78
C LEU A 229 -42.91 32.26 -30.98
N LYS A 230 -43.39 31.62 -32.05
CA LYS A 230 -43.24 30.17 -32.29
C LYS A 230 -42.09 29.83 -33.26
N PRO A 231 -41.42 28.67 -33.13
CA PRO A 231 -40.43 28.20 -34.11
C PRO A 231 -41.06 27.92 -35.49
N ARG A 232 -40.28 28.14 -36.55
CA ARG A 232 -40.57 27.77 -37.94
C ARG A 232 -39.25 27.52 -38.67
N LEU A 233 -38.78 26.27 -38.69
CA LEU A 233 -37.51 25.91 -39.29
C LEU A 233 -37.60 25.88 -40.84
N THR A 234 -36.89 26.82 -41.47
CA THR A 234 -36.87 27.02 -42.94
C THR A 234 -35.53 26.58 -43.55
N LYS A 235 -35.38 26.75 -44.86
CA LYS A 235 -34.17 26.44 -45.64
C LYS A 235 -33.75 27.70 -46.40
N GLY A 236 -32.45 27.99 -46.42
CA GLY A 236 -31.89 29.06 -47.26
C GLY A 236 -32.23 30.49 -46.81
N ALA A 237 -32.42 30.71 -45.51
CA ALA A 237 -32.41 32.06 -44.95
C ALA A 237 -30.99 32.63 -44.93
N ASP A 238 -30.83 33.95 -44.95
CA ASP A 238 -29.51 34.58 -44.88
C ASP A 238 -28.79 34.23 -43.56
N GLY A 239 -27.51 33.88 -43.66
CA GLY A 239 -26.72 33.32 -42.56
C GLY A 239 -26.90 31.83 -42.28
N SER A 240 -27.76 31.11 -43.00
CA SER A 240 -27.88 29.64 -42.95
C SER A 240 -26.56 28.96 -43.34
N GLN A 241 -26.17 27.90 -42.64
CA GLN A 241 -24.89 27.19 -42.86
C GLN A 241 -25.06 25.81 -43.50
N MET A 242 -26.27 25.25 -43.51
CA MET A 242 -26.55 23.96 -44.14
C MET A 242 -27.30 24.11 -45.48
N PRO A 243 -27.04 23.24 -46.48
CA PRO A 243 -27.88 23.11 -47.67
C PRO A 243 -29.25 22.44 -47.39
N GLY A 244 -29.58 22.16 -46.13
CA GLY A 244 -30.79 21.47 -45.66
C GLY A 244 -31.84 22.42 -45.07
N ARG A 245 -32.63 21.89 -44.13
CA ARG A 245 -33.35 22.69 -43.13
C ARG A 245 -32.50 22.76 -41.87
N GLU A 246 -32.44 23.93 -41.24
CA GLU A 246 -31.78 24.12 -39.94
C GLU A 246 -32.55 23.37 -38.84
N ASN A 247 -31.86 22.76 -37.87
CA ASN A 247 -32.47 22.12 -36.69
C ASN A 247 -32.07 22.82 -35.40
N PHE A 248 -32.76 22.49 -34.30
CA PHE A 248 -32.39 22.98 -32.96
C PHE A 248 -30.99 22.54 -32.50
N GLN A 249 -30.44 21.46 -33.06
CA GLN A 249 -29.06 21.01 -32.81
C GLN A 249 -28.06 21.99 -33.40
N ASP A 250 -28.23 22.35 -34.68
CA ASP A 250 -27.38 23.29 -35.42
C ASP A 250 -27.45 24.69 -34.78
N LEU A 251 -28.67 25.17 -34.50
CA LEU A 251 -28.90 26.45 -33.84
C LEU A 251 -28.32 26.50 -32.41
N PHE A 252 -28.31 25.39 -31.67
CA PHE A 252 -27.61 25.30 -30.38
C PHE A 252 -26.09 25.32 -30.55
N GLY A 253 -25.56 24.60 -31.54
CA GLY A 253 -24.13 24.59 -31.88
C GLY A 253 -23.59 25.97 -32.28
N ILE A 254 -24.40 26.80 -32.95
CA ILE A 254 -24.09 28.19 -33.29
C ILE A 254 -24.24 29.12 -32.08
N LEU A 255 -25.25 28.92 -31.22
CA LEU A 255 -25.49 29.78 -30.05
C LEU A 255 -24.50 29.53 -28.91
N PHE A 256 -24.08 28.28 -28.68
CA PHE A 256 -23.32 27.91 -27.49
C PHE A 256 -21.98 28.67 -27.35
N PRO A 257 -21.13 28.85 -28.39
CA PRO A 257 -19.94 29.68 -28.34
C PRO A 257 -20.18 31.14 -27.92
N ALA A 258 -21.38 31.69 -28.19
CA ALA A 258 -21.77 33.02 -27.74
C ALA A 258 -22.03 33.10 -26.21
N THR A 259 -21.88 31.99 -25.49
CA THR A 259 -22.09 31.88 -24.04
C THR A 259 -20.93 31.21 -23.29
N GLY A 260 -20.19 30.30 -23.95
CA GLY A 260 -19.13 29.47 -23.35
C GLY A 260 -17.86 30.21 -22.87
N GLY A 261 -17.82 31.54 -22.92
CA GLY A 261 -16.62 32.35 -22.66
C GLY A 261 -16.11 32.39 -21.20
N ILE A 262 -16.68 31.60 -20.29
CA ILE A 262 -16.56 31.75 -18.82
C ILE A 262 -15.14 31.69 -18.25
N PHE A 263 -14.21 31.02 -18.93
CA PHE A 263 -12.84 30.85 -18.45
C PHE A 263 -11.93 32.06 -18.69
N ALA A 264 -12.35 33.08 -19.44
CA ALA A 264 -11.50 34.24 -19.74
C ALA A 264 -10.97 34.94 -18.48
N GLY A 265 -11.83 35.21 -17.50
CA GLY A 265 -11.44 35.75 -16.19
C GLY A 265 -10.66 34.78 -15.30
N ALA A 266 -10.70 33.47 -15.57
CA ALA A 266 -9.85 32.49 -14.88
C ALA A 266 -8.44 32.40 -15.50
N SER A 267 -8.30 32.58 -16.83
CA SER A 267 -7.01 32.54 -17.53
C SER A 267 -5.98 33.57 -17.02
N MET A 268 -6.44 34.68 -16.43
CA MET A 268 -5.59 35.72 -15.82
C MET A 268 -5.19 35.44 -14.35
N SER A 269 -5.39 34.21 -13.85
CA SER A 269 -5.26 33.87 -12.42
C SER A 269 -3.97 34.30 -11.72
N GLY A 270 -2.82 34.26 -12.42
CA GLY A 270 -1.52 34.62 -11.87
C GLY A 270 -1.36 36.12 -11.63
N ASP A 271 -2.02 36.94 -12.44
CA ASP A 271 -1.92 38.39 -12.42
C ASP A 271 -2.96 39.04 -11.47
N LEU A 272 -3.92 38.26 -10.97
CA LEU A 272 -4.88 38.69 -9.95
C LEU A 272 -4.22 38.92 -8.58
N ARG A 273 -4.79 39.86 -7.80
CA ARG A 273 -4.40 40.10 -6.40
C ARG A 273 -4.85 38.97 -5.47
N ASN A 274 -6.11 38.53 -5.59
CA ASN A 274 -6.74 37.53 -4.73
C ASN A 274 -7.57 36.53 -5.59
N PRO A 275 -6.94 35.63 -6.37
CA PRO A 275 -7.64 34.81 -7.37
C PRO A 275 -8.83 34.01 -6.81
N SER A 276 -8.69 33.39 -5.64
CA SER A 276 -9.76 32.58 -5.01
C SER A 276 -11.03 33.35 -4.63
N LYS A 277 -10.92 34.66 -4.37
CA LYS A 277 -12.08 35.55 -4.11
C LYS A 277 -12.54 36.30 -5.37
N SER A 278 -11.64 36.51 -6.32
CA SER A 278 -11.91 37.25 -7.56
C SER A 278 -12.57 36.39 -8.64
N ILE A 279 -12.12 35.14 -8.84
CA ILE A 279 -12.64 34.25 -9.90
C ILE A 279 -14.15 33.96 -9.69
N PRO A 280 -14.62 33.45 -8.53
CA PRO A 280 -16.04 33.15 -8.34
C PRO A 280 -16.95 34.37 -8.53
N LYS A 281 -16.60 35.50 -7.90
CA LYS A 281 -17.42 36.71 -7.97
C LYS A 281 -17.41 37.36 -9.36
N GLY A 282 -16.25 37.44 -10.00
CA GLY A 282 -16.13 38.05 -11.32
C GLY A 282 -16.85 37.26 -12.41
N THR A 283 -16.73 35.92 -12.42
CA THR A 283 -17.39 35.07 -13.41
C THR A 283 -18.90 35.04 -13.22
N LEU A 284 -19.40 34.94 -11.97
CA LEU A 284 -20.85 34.96 -11.69
C LEU A 284 -21.50 36.30 -12.04
N TYR A 285 -20.89 37.45 -11.67
CA TYR A 285 -21.44 38.75 -12.06
C TYR A 285 -21.35 38.99 -13.57
N GLY A 286 -20.33 38.46 -14.25
CA GLY A 286 -20.23 38.51 -15.71
C GLY A 286 -21.38 37.76 -16.38
N LEU A 287 -21.58 36.48 -16.01
CA LEU A 287 -22.71 35.68 -16.51
C LEU A 287 -24.08 36.29 -16.21
N ALA A 288 -24.26 36.89 -15.03
CA ALA A 288 -25.51 37.57 -14.68
C ALA A 288 -25.77 38.79 -15.58
N LEU A 289 -24.75 39.62 -15.83
CA LEU A 289 -24.84 40.76 -16.75
C LEU A 289 -25.19 40.29 -18.17
N THR A 290 -24.45 39.33 -18.71
CA THR A 290 -24.63 38.89 -20.10
C THR A 290 -25.96 38.18 -20.33
N PHE A 291 -26.44 37.38 -19.36
CA PHE A 291 -27.76 36.76 -19.41
C PHE A 291 -28.88 37.80 -19.48
N VAL A 292 -28.82 38.83 -18.64
CA VAL A 292 -29.80 39.92 -18.62
C VAL A 292 -29.76 40.72 -19.93
N THR A 293 -28.59 41.12 -20.41
CA THR A 293 -28.48 41.90 -21.66
C THR A 293 -28.91 41.10 -22.89
N TYR A 294 -28.54 39.82 -22.98
CA TYR A 294 -28.98 38.96 -24.09
C TYR A 294 -30.48 38.75 -24.09
N THR A 295 -31.08 38.43 -22.94
CA THR A 295 -32.53 38.28 -22.81
C THR A 295 -33.24 39.56 -23.26
N LEU A 296 -32.77 40.71 -22.78
CA LEU A 296 -33.36 42.02 -23.08
C LEU A 296 -33.23 42.40 -24.57
N VAL A 297 -32.12 42.10 -25.23
CA VAL A 297 -31.94 42.25 -26.69
C VAL A 297 -32.89 41.33 -27.47
N ILE A 298 -32.98 40.04 -27.11
CA ILE A 298 -33.82 39.05 -27.79
C ILE A 298 -35.30 39.44 -27.72
N PHE A 299 -35.79 39.87 -26.55
CA PHE A 299 -37.17 40.37 -26.39
C PHE A 299 -37.43 41.65 -27.19
N ALA A 300 -36.48 42.59 -27.23
CA ALA A 300 -36.61 43.82 -28.01
C ALA A 300 -36.66 43.56 -29.52
N MET A 301 -35.80 42.68 -30.04
CA MET A 301 -35.80 42.28 -31.45
C MET A 301 -37.11 41.57 -31.82
N ALA A 302 -37.55 40.61 -31.00
CA ALA A 302 -38.80 39.87 -31.23
C ALA A 302 -40.05 40.78 -31.25
N ALA A 303 -40.04 41.88 -30.50
CA ALA A 303 -41.14 42.83 -30.44
C ALA A 303 -41.14 43.88 -31.56
N SER A 304 -40.02 44.12 -32.25
CA SER A 304 -39.83 45.28 -33.15
C SER A 304 -39.49 44.98 -34.61
N ILE A 305 -38.96 43.79 -34.91
CA ILE A 305 -38.51 43.40 -36.25
C ILE A 305 -39.43 42.30 -36.80
N THR A 306 -39.92 42.42 -38.04
CA THR A 306 -40.75 41.36 -38.64
C THR A 306 -39.94 40.10 -38.96
N ARG A 307 -40.58 38.93 -38.89
CA ARG A 307 -39.91 37.64 -39.11
C ARG A 307 -39.24 37.51 -40.46
N GLU A 308 -39.83 38.08 -41.51
CA GLU A 308 -39.28 38.06 -42.87
C GLU A 308 -37.96 38.83 -42.92
N SER A 309 -37.86 39.97 -42.24
CA SER A 309 -36.61 40.73 -42.09
C SER A 309 -35.52 39.95 -41.34
N LEU A 310 -35.89 39.05 -40.42
CA LEU A 310 -34.97 38.15 -39.71
C LEU A 310 -34.49 36.96 -40.57
N TYR A 311 -35.14 36.68 -41.70
CA TYR A 311 -34.70 35.67 -42.68
C TYR A 311 -33.95 36.27 -43.87
N ASN A 312 -34.28 37.51 -44.25
CA ASN A 312 -33.78 38.16 -45.46
C ASN A 312 -32.44 38.90 -45.26
N SER A 313 -31.98 39.09 -44.03
CA SER A 313 -30.74 39.82 -43.74
C SER A 313 -30.12 39.41 -42.40
N ALA A 314 -28.88 38.91 -42.42
CA ALA A 314 -28.12 38.60 -41.20
C ALA A 314 -27.78 39.86 -40.40
N ASN A 315 -27.42 40.96 -41.09
CA ASN A 315 -27.02 42.24 -40.47
C ASN A 315 -28.20 43.11 -40.01
N ILE A 316 -29.37 42.49 -39.79
CA ILE A 316 -30.61 43.16 -39.38
C ILE A 316 -30.46 43.99 -38.09
N VAL A 317 -29.55 43.61 -37.18
CA VAL A 317 -29.26 44.36 -35.94
C VAL A 317 -28.63 45.73 -36.22
N GLN A 318 -27.75 45.83 -37.22
CA GLN A 318 -27.13 47.11 -37.61
C GLN A 318 -28.14 48.02 -38.32
N ILE A 319 -29.03 47.44 -39.13
CA ILE A 319 -30.06 48.15 -39.91
C ILE A 319 -31.21 48.66 -39.02
N ALA A 320 -31.60 47.90 -38.00
CA ALA A 320 -32.73 48.22 -37.11
C ALA A 320 -32.36 49.13 -35.91
N ASN A 321 -31.14 49.66 -35.85
CA ASN A 321 -30.66 50.50 -34.74
C ASN A 321 -30.70 52.00 -35.05
N LEU A 322 -30.91 52.83 -34.03
CA LEU A 322 -30.89 54.29 -34.09
C LEU A 322 -29.59 54.86 -34.68
N SER A 323 -28.48 54.12 -34.53
CA SER A 323 -27.24 54.37 -35.27
C SER A 323 -26.52 53.07 -35.57
N GLY A 324 -26.34 52.75 -36.86
CA GLY A 324 -25.50 51.64 -37.31
C GLY A 324 -24.02 51.82 -36.96
N VAL A 325 -23.55 53.06 -36.71
CA VAL A 325 -22.17 53.36 -36.30
C VAL A 325 -21.89 52.81 -34.90
N VAL A 326 -22.88 52.91 -34.01
CA VAL A 326 -22.76 52.42 -32.63
C VAL A 326 -22.72 50.89 -32.58
N ILE A 327 -23.47 50.22 -33.46
CA ILE A 327 -23.41 48.75 -33.61
C ILE A 327 -22.07 48.32 -34.20
N LEU A 328 -21.61 48.96 -35.29
CA LEU A 328 -20.32 48.65 -35.93
C LEU A 328 -19.13 48.81 -34.98
N LEU A 329 -19.13 49.87 -34.15
CA LEU A 329 -18.13 50.05 -33.09
C LEU A 329 -18.21 48.96 -32.01
N GLY A 330 -19.40 48.44 -31.71
CA GLY A 330 -19.62 47.29 -30.82
C GLY A 330 -19.06 45.98 -31.40
N GLU A 331 -19.37 45.67 -32.65
CA GLU A 331 -18.85 44.50 -33.38
C GLU A 331 -17.31 44.50 -33.42
N PHE A 332 -16.72 45.65 -33.78
CA PHE A 332 -15.27 45.85 -33.75
C PHE A 332 -14.69 45.71 -32.34
N ALA A 333 -15.31 46.32 -31.32
CA ALA A 333 -14.78 46.26 -29.95
C ALA A 333 -14.83 44.84 -29.36
N THR A 334 -15.90 44.09 -29.61
CA THR A 334 -16.06 42.69 -29.17
C THR A 334 -15.06 41.77 -29.86
N THR A 335 -14.97 41.78 -31.19
CA THR A 335 -14.04 40.88 -31.91
C THR A 335 -12.58 41.19 -31.59
N PHE A 336 -12.22 42.47 -31.53
CA PHE A 336 -10.89 42.91 -31.16
C PHE A 336 -10.50 42.44 -29.75
N PHE A 337 -11.44 42.51 -28.78
CA PHE A 337 -11.24 41.89 -27.48
C PHE A 337 -11.05 40.36 -27.58
N SER A 338 -11.90 39.65 -28.34
CA SER A 338 -11.80 38.18 -28.48
C SER A 338 -10.45 37.73 -29.05
N VAL A 339 -9.88 38.47 -30.02
CA VAL A 339 -8.53 38.21 -30.55
C VAL A 339 -7.45 38.51 -29.50
N LEU A 340 -7.52 39.67 -28.81
CA LEU A 340 -6.60 40.01 -27.73
C LEU A 340 -6.58 38.94 -26.62
N MET A 341 -7.76 38.59 -26.11
CA MET A 341 -7.97 37.59 -25.06
C MET A 341 -7.53 36.19 -25.52
N GLY A 342 -7.78 35.85 -26.78
CA GLY A 342 -7.31 34.62 -27.41
C GLY A 342 -5.79 34.51 -27.42
N VAL A 343 -5.08 35.55 -27.86
CA VAL A 343 -3.60 35.57 -27.88
C VAL A 343 -3.01 35.48 -26.48
N ILE A 344 -3.38 36.38 -25.56
CA ILE A 344 -2.78 36.40 -24.21
C ILE A 344 -3.21 35.20 -23.34
N GLY A 345 -4.46 34.74 -23.49
CA GLY A 345 -4.99 33.58 -22.78
C GLY A 345 -4.30 32.29 -23.18
N SER A 346 -4.18 32.02 -24.49
CA SER A 346 -3.47 30.86 -25.02
C SER A 346 -2.00 30.86 -24.61
N ALA A 347 -1.33 32.02 -24.66
CA ALA A 347 0.08 32.13 -24.29
C ALA A 347 0.34 31.86 -22.80
N LYS A 348 -0.49 32.40 -21.88
CA LYS A 348 -0.39 32.15 -20.43
C LYS A 348 -0.72 30.69 -20.08
N LEU A 349 -1.64 30.07 -20.82
CA LEU A 349 -1.98 28.64 -20.73
C LEU A 349 -0.81 27.75 -21.19
N LEU A 350 -0.25 28.00 -22.37
CA LEU A 350 0.90 27.27 -22.91
C LEU A 350 2.14 27.40 -22.02
N GLN A 351 2.40 28.60 -21.48
CA GLN A 351 3.50 28.82 -20.53
C GLN A 351 3.38 27.94 -19.27
N ALA A 352 2.16 27.72 -18.76
CA ALA A 352 1.95 26.88 -17.59
C ALA A 352 2.15 25.39 -17.88
N ILE A 353 1.66 24.90 -19.03
CA ILE A 353 1.89 23.53 -19.51
C ILE A 353 3.40 23.27 -19.71
N ALA A 354 4.11 24.23 -20.30
CA ALA A 354 5.56 24.19 -20.47
C ALA A 354 6.33 24.17 -19.13
N LYS A 355 5.93 25.01 -18.16
CA LYS A 355 6.51 25.06 -16.81
C LYS A 355 6.36 23.73 -16.05
N ASP A 356 5.28 22.98 -16.29
CA ASP A 356 5.09 21.65 -15.68
C ASP A 356 5.89 20.53 -16.36
N SER A 357 6.43 20.77 -17.56
CA SER A 357 7.29 19.85 -18.33
C SER A 357 6.69 18.44 -18.48
N LEU A 358 5.49 18.38 -19.06
CA LEU A 358 4.73 17.13 -19.27
C LEU A 358 5.07 16.42 -20.59
N LEU A 359 5.52 17.19 -21.60
CA LEU A 359 5.95 16.71 -22.92
C LEU A 359 7.36 17.24 -23.23
N PRO A 360 8.19 16.47 -23.94
CA PRO A 360 9.51 16.93 -24.39
C PRO A 360 9.39 18.11 -25.36
N GLY A 361 10.41 18.98 -25.39
CA GLY A 361 10.52 20.12 -26.32
C GLY A 361 9.73 21.39 -25.94
N LEU A 362 8.59 21.28 -25.24
CA LEU A 362 7.76 22.43 -24.88
C LEU A 362 8.37 23.38 -23.83
N SER A 363 9.45 23.00 -23.16
CA SER A 363 10.09 23.78 -22.08
C SER A 363 10.51 25.20 -22.48
N VAL A 364 10.86 25.42 -23.76
CA VAL A 364 11.23 26.74 -24.32
C VAL A 364 10.12 27.79 -24.08
N PHE A 365 8.85 27.38 -24.13
CA PHE A 365 7.70 28.28 -23.99
C PHE A 365 7.38 28.61 -22.53
N GLY A 366 8.05 27.98 -21.57
CA GLY A 366 7.91 28.25 -20.14
C GLY A 366 8.62 29.53 -19.68
N GLN A 367 9.51 30.11 -20.50
CA GLN A 367 10.30 31.27 -20.13
C GLN A 367 9.48 32.57 -20.16
N GLY A 368 9.35 33.22 -18.99
CA GLY A 368 8.71 34.53 -18.83
C GLY A 368 9.71 35.68 -18.61
N THR A 369 9.25 36.92 -18.77
CA THR A 369 10.07 38.11 -18.55
C THR A 369 10.41 38.34 -17.07
N LYS A 370 11.64 38.80 -16.78
CA LYS A 370 12.18 38.99 -15.40
C LYS A 370 11.36 39.91 -14.48
N LYS A 371 10.45 40.74 -15.01
CA LYS A 371 9.71 41.76 -14.25
C LYS A 371 8.25 41.37 -13.99
N ASN A 372 7.58 40.76 -14.98
CA ASN A 372 6.13 40.50 -14.97
C ASN A 372 5.76 39.03 -15.35
N ASP A 373 6.74 38.13 -15.55
CA ASP A 373 6.53 36.73 -16.01
C ASP A 373 5.77 36.60 -17.35
N GLU A 374 5.74 37.66 -18.17
CA GLU A 374 5.01 37.67 -19.46
C GLU A 374 5.67 36.72 -20.47
N PRO A 375 4.90 35.83 -21.15
CA PRO A 375 5.46 34.72 -21.93
C PRO A 375 5.69 35.05 -23.40
N ILE A 376 6.73 35.83 -23.72
CA ILE A 376 7.02 36.29 -25.09
C ILE A 376 7.07 35.13 -26.12
N HIS A 377 7.78 34.04 -25.82
CA HIS A 377 7.88 32.90 -26.74
C HIS A 377 6.54 32.18 -26.96
N ALA A 378 5.69 32.08 -25.94
CA ALA A 378 4.36 31.49 -26.07
C ALA A 378 3.40 32.42 -26.85
N ILE A 379 3.54 33.75 -26.71
CA ILE A 379 2.79 34.73 -27.52
C ILE A 379 3.18 34.59 -29.00
N ILE A 380 4.47 34.48 -29.32
CA ILE A 380 4.95 34.32 -30.71
C ILE A 380 4.48 32.99 -31.33
N VAL A 381 4.52 31.87 -30.60
CA VAL A 381 3.97 30.61 -31.11
C VAL A 381 2.45 30.65 -31.21
N THR A 382 1.75 31.28 -30.26
CA THR A 382 0.30 31.52 -30.35
C THR A 382 -0.05 32.32 -31.61
N PHE A 383 0.72 33.36 -31.93
CA PHE A 383 0.58 34.12 -33.18
C PHE A 383 0.75 33.22 -34.41
N VAL A 384 1.83 32.43 -34.49
CA VAL A 384 2.08 31.54 -35.65
C VAL A 384 0.97 30.49 -35.81
N VAL A 385 0.48 29.88 -34.72
CA VAL A 385 -0.60 28.90 -34.83
C VAL A 385 -1.94 29.58 -35.14
N ALA A 386 -2.25 30.75 -34.57
CA ALA A 386 -3.45 31.53 -34.92
C ALA A 386 -3.43 32.02 -36.38
N GLN A 387 -2.23 32.31 -36.92
CA GLN A 387 -2.04 32.67 -38.33
C GLN A 387 -2.33 31.48 -39.24
N LEU A 388 -1.93 30.26 -38.84
CA LEU A 388 -2.26 29.03 -39.56
C LEU A 388 -3.75 28.66 -39.46
N THR A 389 -4.43 28.95 -38.34
CA THR A 389 -5.86 28.62 -38.21
C THR A 389 -6.76 29.42 -39.15
N MET A 390 -6.33 30.61 -39.60
CA MET A 390 -7.06 31.40 -40.62
C MET A 390 -7.06 30.79 -42.03
N LEU A 391 -6.33 29.70 -42.29
CA LEU A 391 -6.31 28.99 -43.57
C LEU A 391 -7.41 27.93 -43.70
N PHE A 392 -8.10 27.58 -42.60
CA PHE A 392 -9.18 26.60 -42.60
C PHE A 392 -10.56 27.27 -42.71
N ASP A 393 -11.57 26.48 -43.07
CA ASP A 393 -12.97 26.94 -43.13
C ASP A 393 -13.48 27.38 -41.74
N ILE A 394 -13.93 28.63 -41.67
CA ILE A 394 -14.53 29.28 -40.48
C ILE A 394 -15.59 28.39 -39.82
N ASN A 395 -16.40 27.69 -40.62
CA ASN A 395 -17.48 26.85 -40.12
C ASN A 395 -16.96 25.56 -39.44
N GLN A 396 -15.91 24.95 -39.98
CA GLN A 396 -15.27 23.78 -39.36
C GLN A 396 -14.53 24.17 -38.07
N ILE A 397 -13.88 25.33 -38.08
CA ILE A 397 -13.25 25.93 -36.89
C ILE A 397 -14.29 26.15 -35.79
N ALA A 398 -15.45 26.74 -36.12
CA ALA A 398 -16.52 27.03 -35.16
C ALA A 398 -17.01 25.77 -34.43
N SER A 399 -17.31 24.69 -35.17
CA SER A 399 -17.73 23.41 -34.58
C SER A 399 -16.65 22.81 -33.67
N PHE A 400 -15.37 22.88 -34.06
CA PHE A 400 -14.27 22.39 -33.21
C PHE A 400 -14.11 23.23 -31.92
N VAL A 401 -14.32 24.55 -32.00
CA VAL A 401 -14.31 25.45 -30.83
C VAL A 401 -15.46 25.10 -29.88
N THR A 402 -16.68 24.85 -30.39
CA THR A 402 -17.83 24.37 -29.60
C THR A 402 -17.48 23.08 -28.85
N MET A 403 -16.92 22.08 -29.55
CA MET A 403 -16.50 20.82 -28.94
C MET A 403 -15.43 21.01 -27.88
N THR A 404 -14.46 21.90 -28.10
CA THR A 404 -13.38 22.14 -27.15
C THR A 404 -13.87 22.81 -25.87
N TYR A 405 -14.80 23.76 -25.96
CA TYR A 405 -15.43 24.35 -24.78
C TYR A 405 -16.27 23.34 -24.00
N LEU A 406 -17.15 22.57 -24.68
CA LEU A 406 -17.95 21.53 -24.04
C LEU A 406 -17.09 20.44 -23.39
N MET A 407 -16.00 20.03 -24.02
CA MET A 407 -15.05 19.06 -23.48
C MET A 407 -14.35 19.61 -22.21
N THR A 408 -13.93 20.88 -22.23
CA THR A 408 -13.30 21.50 -21.05
C THR A 408 -14.31 21.66 -19.90
N PHE A 409 -15.58 21.94 -20.20
CA PHE A 409 -16.64 22.00 -19.19
C PHE A 409 -16.97 20.62 -18.60
N LEU A 410 -17.10 19.60 -19.46
CA LEU A 410 -17.29 18.21 -19.06
C LEU A 410 -16.23 17.78 -18.04
N VAL A 411 -14.95 17.99 -18.35
CA VAL A 411 -13.88 17.50 -17.47
C VAL A 411 -13.68 18.40 -16.23
N MET A 412 -13.97 19.71 -16.30
CA MET A 412 -14.03 20.58 -15.12
C MET A 412 -15.09 20.09 -14.10
N ASN A 413 -16.27 19.73 -14.59
CA ASN A 413 -17.35 19.18 -13.77
C ASN A 413 -17.03 17.77 -13.25
N LEU A 414 -16.48 16.89 -14.10
CA LEU A 414 -16.05 15.55 -13.73
C LEU A 414 -14.94 15.56 -12.66
N ALA A 415 -13.98 16.49 -12.76
CA ALA A 415 -12.93 16.67 -11.75
C ALA A 415 -13.50 16.96 -10.37
N CYS A 416 -14.42 17.93 -10.29
CA CYS A 416 -15.13 18.30 -9.08
C CYS A 416 -15.92 17.13 -8.47
N PHE A 417 -16.60 16.35 -9.31
CA PHE A 417 -17.34 15.16 -8.88
C PHE A 417 -16.38 14.10 -8.30
N LEU A 418 -15.37 13.69 -9.05
CA LEU A 418 -14.42 12.63 -8.67
C LEU A 418 -13.65 12.96 -7.38
N LEU A 419 -13.24 14.22 -7.20
CA LEU A 419 -12.54 14.67 -5.99
C LEU A 419 -13.44 14.67 -4.74
N LYS A 420 -14.71 15.06 -4.90
CA LYS A 420 -15.66 15.10 -3.79
C LYS A 420 -16.12 13.70 -3.38
N ILE A 421 -16.42 12.80 -4.33
CA ILE A 421 -16.81 11.41 -4.03
C ILE A 421 -15.62 10.58 -3.54
N GLY A 422 -14.44 10.76 -4.12
CA GLY A 422 -13.18 10.16 -3.65
C GLY A 422 -12.72 10.66 -2.28
N SER A 423 -13.43 11.64 -1.68
CA SER A 423 -13.18 12.18 -0.34
C SER A 423 -11.73 12.65 -0.15
N ALA A 424 -11.15 13.23 -1.22
CA ALA A 424 -9.76 13.61 -1.27
C ALA A 424 -9.44 14.65 -0.17
N PRO A 425 -8.56 14.36 0.81
CA PRO A 425 -8.37 15.23 1.98
C PRO A 425 -7.88 16.66 1.67
N ASN A 426 -7.32 16.85 0.48
CA ASN A 426 -6.81 18.10 -0.08
C ASN A 426 -7.85 18.88 -0.92
N PHE A 427 -9.08 18.34 -1.08
CA PHE A 427 -10.18 19.00 -1.78
C PHE A 427 -11.20 19.53 -0.78
N ARG A 428 -11.00 20.78 -0.36
CA ARG A 428 -11.82 21.51 0.60
C ARG A 428 -12.31 22.84 -0.03
N PRO A 429 -13.21 22.77 -1.03
CA PRO A 429 -13.74 23.97 -1.68
C PRO A 429 -14.47 24.84 -0.64
N SER A 430 -14.09 26.12 -0.55
CA SER A 430 -14.73 27.10 0.35
C SER A 430 -15.93 27.81 -0.30
N PHE A 431 -16.29 27.46 -1.53
CA PHE A 431 -17.40 28.05 -2.26
C PHE A 431 -18.73 27.36 -1.89
N HIS A 432 -19.64 28.11 -1.26
CA HIS A 432 -20.87 27.60 -0.64
C HIS A 432 -21.84 26.94 -1.64
N TYR A 433 -22.01 27.47 -2.85
CA TYR A 433 -22.95 26.93 -3.85
C TYR A 433 -22.41 25.72 -4.63
N PHE A 434 -21.54 24.89 -4.04
CA PHE A 434 -20.94 23.71 -4.68
C PHE A 434 -21.37 22.42 -3.98
N ASN A 435 -22.00 21.52 -4.75
CA ASN A 435 -22.38 20.18 -4.33
C ASN A 435 -21.84 19.12 -5.31
N TRP A 436 -21.67 17.89 -4.83
CA TRP A 436 -21.23 16.78 -5.70
C TRP A 436 -22.27 16.47 -6.79
N GLN A 437 -23.55 16.62 -6.47
CA GLN A 437 -24.68 16.42 -7.38
C GLN A 437 -24.67 17.45 -8.52
N THR A 438 -24.39 18.73 -8.24
CA THR A 438 -24.32 19.75 -9.31
C THR A 438 -23.12 19.51 -10.21
N ALA A 439 -21.97 19.10 -9.66
CA ALA A 439 -20.82 18.66 -10.47
C ALA A 439 -21.15 17.44 -11.35
N ALA A 440 -21.81 16.42 -10.81
CA ALA A 440 -22.22 15.22 -11.56
C ALA A 440 -23.21 15.56 -12.68
N ALA A 441 -24.27 16.34 -12.38
CA ALA A 441 -25.23 16.82 -13.36
C ALA A 441 -24.56 17.68 -14.43
N GLY A 442 -23.64 18.56 -14.05
CA GLY A 442 -22.84 19.36 -14.98
C GLY A 442 -22.04 18.51 -15.96
N ALA A 443 -21.39 17.44 -15.47
CA ALA A 443 -20.66 16.52 -16.34
C ALA A 443 -21.61 15.79 -17.32
N VAL A 444 -22.71 15.23 -16.83
CA VAL A 444 -23.70 14.53 -17.66
C VAL A 444 -24.31 15.46 -18.73
N VAL A 445 -24.74 16.67 -18.36
CA VAL A 445 -25.33 17.62 -19.30
C VAL A 445 -24.29 18.12 -20.31
N CYS A 446 -23.05 18.42 -19.91
CA CYS A 446 -21.99 18.80 -20.86
C CYS A 446 -21.72 17.69 -21.88
N GLY A 447 -21.61 16.44 -21.42
CA GLY A 447 -21.40 15.28 -22.29
C GLY A 447 -22.57 15.06 -23.24
N ALA A 448 -23.81 15.09 -22.73
CA ALA A 448 -25.01 14.96 -23.55
C ALA A 448 -25.12 16.08 -24.60
N SER A 449 -24.87 17.34 -24.22
CA SER A 449 -24.83 18.48 -25.14
C SER A 449 -23.75 18.35 -26.21
N MET A 450 -22.59 17.78 -25.88
CA MET A 450 -21.49 17.55 -26.84
C MET A 450 -21.90 16.57 -27.94
N PHE A 451 -22.48 15.43 -27.58
CA PHE A 451 -23.01 14.46 -28.55
C PHE A 451 -24.30 14.95 -29.26
N PHE A 452 -25.08 15.84 -28.64
CA PHE A 452 -26.28 16.43 -29.24
C PHE A 452 -25.97 17.47 -30.34
N VAL A 453 -24.85 18.20 -30.24
CA VAL A 453 -24.40 19.12 -31.30
C VAL A 453 -23.87 18.35 -32.51
N ASP A 454 -22.81 17.55 -32.33
CA ASP A 454 -22.24 16.72 -33.40
C ASP A 454 -21.43 15.56 -32.79
N GLY A 455 -21.95 14.34 -32.95
CA GLY A 455 -21.30 13.12 -32.45
C GLY A 455 -19.99 12.74 -33.14
N VAL A 456 -19.74 13.21 -34.36
CA VAL A 456 -18.53 12.89 -35.15
C VAL A 456 -17.36 13.75 -34.66
N TYR A 457 -17.53 15.07 -34.56
CA TYR A 457 -16.50 15.92 -33.96
C TYR A 457 -16.34 15.64 -32.45
N ALA A 458 -17.42 15.26 -31.75
CA ALA A 458 -17.31 14.83 -30.35
C ALA A 458 -16.43 13.58 -30.19
N THR A 459 -16.71 12.50 -30.93
CA THR A 459 -15.90 11.26 -30.87
C THR A 459 -14.45 11.49 -31.30
N GLY A 460 -14.20 12.32 -32.31
CA GLY A 460 -12.86 12.75 -32.70
C GLY A 460 -12.12 13.48 -31.56
N CYS A 461 -12.79 14.40 -30.85
CA CYS A 461 -12.24 15.13 -29.71
C CYS A 461 -11.89 14.19 -28.53
N PHE A 462 -12.76 13.23 -28.21
CA PHE A 462 -12.47 12.18 -27.22
C PHE A 462 -11.26 11.32 -27.63
N GLY A 463 -11.15 10.93 -28.90
CA GLY A 463 -10.01 10.19 -29.43
C GLY A 463 -8.69 10.96 -29.27
N ILE A 464 -8.69 12.26 -29.58
CA ILE A 464 -7.53 13.15 -29.38
C ILE A 464 -7.17 13.25 -27.89
N LEU A 465 -8.14 13.38 -26.98
CA LEU A 465 -7.84 13.42 -25.55
C LEU A 465 -7.24 12.10 -25.05
N ILE A 466 -7.78 10.95 -25.48
CA ILE A 466 -7.25 9.62 -25.10
C ILE A 466 -5.82 9.43 -25.64
N MET A 467 -5.56 9.85 -26.88
CA MET A 467 -4.20 9.84 -27.45
C MET A 467 -3.23 10.70 -26.64
N LEU A 468 -3.62 11.93 -26.29
CA LEU A 468 -2.79 12.83 -25.47
C LEU A 468 -2.58 12.30 -24.05
N PHE A 469 -3.60 11.65 -23.47
CA PHE A 469 -3.52 11.02 -22.14
C PHE A 469 -2.50 9.88 -22.13
N LEU A 470 -2.60 8.95 -23.09
CA LEU A 470 -1.65 7.84 -23.22
C LEU A 470 -0.23 8.33 -23.55
N LEU A 471 -0.10 9.37 -24.38
CA LEU A 471 1.18 10.01 -24.67
C LEU A 471 1.82 10.59 -23.41
N ILE A 472 1.08 11.40 -22.64
CA ILE A 472 1.60 12.06 -21.44
C ILE A 472 1.87 11.06 -20.31
N HIS A 473 1.04 10.02 -20.15
CA HIS A 473 1.31 8.91 -19.23
C HIS A 473 2.63 8.18 -19.56
N TYR A 474 2.96 8.03 -20.85
CA TYR A 474 4.23 7.42 -21.27
C TYR A 474 5.43 8.37 -21.23
N THR A 475 5.26 9.67 -21.49
CA THR A 475 6.39 10.64 -21.56
C THR A 475 6.67 11.41 -20.28
N SER A 476 5.69 11.54 -19.37
CA SER A 476 5.86 12.36 -18.16
C SER A 476 6.54 11.56 -17.04
N PRO A 477 7.64 12.06 -16.44
CA PRO A 477 8.15 11.50 -15.19
C PRO A 477 7.14 11.71 -14.05
N PRO A 478 7.15 10.88 -12.99
CA PRO A 478 6.27 11.03 -11.84
C PRO A 478 6.46 12.41 -11.17
N LYS A 479 5.35 13.10 -10.89
CA LYS A 479 5.35 14.48 -10.38
C LYS A 479 5.00 14.51 -8.88
N PRO A 480 5.67 15.34 -8.05
CA PRO A 480 5.55 15.29 -6.59
C PRO A 480 4.23 15.84 -6.02
N TRP A 481 3.35 16.41 -6.86
CA TRP A 481 2.01 16.84 -6.44
C TRP A 481 0.95 15.73 -6.54
N GLY A 482 1.33 14.53 -6.98
CA GLY A 482 0.48 13.35 -7.00
C GLY A 482 -0.58 13.34 -8.10
N ASP A 483 -1.47 12.36 -7.96
CA ASP A 483 -2.58 12.04 -8.87
C ASP A 483 -3.79 11.61 -8.01
N VAL A 484 -5.00 11.85 -8.51
CA VAL A 484 -6.26 11.45 -7.87
C VAL A 484 -6.34 9.93 -7.70
N SER A 485 -5.74 9.16 -8.63
CA SER A 485 -5.64 7.70 -8.48
C SER A 485 -5.03 7.32 -7.13
N GLN A 486 -3.98 8.00 -6.67
CA GLN A 486 -3.30 7.70 -5.41
C GLN A 486 -4.18 8.02 -4.19
N SER A 487 -4.98 9.08 -4.23
CA SER A 487 -5.94 9.38 -3.16
C SER A 487 -7.05 8.32 -3.09
N LEU A 488 -7.54 7.86 -4.24
CA LEU A 488 -8.55 6.81 -4.33
C LEU A 488 -8.00 5.45 -3.87
N ILE A 489 -6.79 5.09 -4.33
CA ILE A 489 -6.05 3.89 -3.92
C ILE A 489 -5.82 3.91 -2.40
N TYR A 490 -5.34 5.02 -1.82
CA TYR A 490 -5.13 5.12 -0.37
C TYR A 490 -6.42 4.91 0.42
N HIS A 491 -7.52 5.57 0.03
CA HIS A 491 -8.82 5.37 0.67
C HIS A 491 -9.30 3.92 0.57
N GLN A 492 -9.15 3.31 -0.60
CA GLN A 492 -9.59 1.94 -0.87
C GLN A 492 -8.73 0.89 -0.14
N VAL A 493 -7.41 1.06 -0.11
CA VAL A 493 -6.47 0.21 0.65
C VAL A 493 -6.74 0.33 2.15
N ARG A 494 -6.91 1.55 2.69
CA ARG A 494 -7.30 1.75 4.10
C ARG A 494 -8.61 1.03 4.42
N LYS A 495 -9.63 1.16 3.57
CA LYS A 495 -10.94 0.51 3.77
C LYS A 495 -10.87 -1.01 3.68
N TYR A 496 -9.97 -1.58 2.87
CA TYR A 496 -9.71 -3.02 2.85
C TYR A 496 -8.90 -3.50 4.06
N LEU A 497 -7.85 -2.78 4.48
CA LEU A 497 -7.07 -3.13 5.68
C LEU A 497 -7.90 -3.08 6.96
N LEU A 498 -8.83 -2.13 7.09
CA LEU A 498 -9.78 -2.07 8.21
C LEU A 498 -10.86 -3.18 8.18
N ARG A 499 -11.07 -3.83 7.03
CA ARG A 499 -11.95 -5.01 6.88
C ARG A 499 -11.20 -6.34 7.04
N LEU A 500 -9.87 -6.32 7.04
CA LEU A 500 -9.02 -7.50 7.16
C LEU A 500 -8.87 -7.89 8.65
N LYS A 501 -9.78 -8.74 9.14
CA LYS A 501 -9.64 -9.41 10.44
C LYS A 501 -8.48 -10.42 10.42
N GLN A 502 -8.03 -10.87 11.60
CA GLN A 502 -6.93 -11.84 11.75
C GLN A 502 -7.18 -13.16 11.00
N GLU A 503 -6.09 -13.82 10.60
CA GLU A 503 -6.12 -15.05 9.82
C GLU A 503 -6.68 -16.24 10.62
N HIS A 504 -7.97 -16.54 10.44
CA HIS A 504 -8.48 -17.88 10.74
C HIS A 504 -7.74 -18.91 9.87
N VAL A 505 -7.29 -20.03 10.46
CA VAL A 505 -6.34 -21.00 9.86
C VAL A 505 -6.70 -21.43 8.42
N LYS A 506 -7.99 -21.57 8.10
CA LYS A 506 -8.52 -21.84 6.75
C LYS A 506 -8.01 -20.89 5.65
N PHE A 507 -7.62 -19.67 6.00
CA PHE A 507 -7.12 -18.64 5.09
C PHE A 507 -5.60 -18.41 5.16
N TRP A 508 -4.89 -19.14 6.02
CA TRP A 508 -3.45 -18.97 6.26
C TRP A 508 -2.62 -18.90 4.97
N ARG A 509 -1.65 -17.99 4.94
CA ARG A 509 -0.67 -17.83 3.85
C ARG A 509 0.72 -17.59 4.45
N PRO A 510 1.81 -17.98 3.78
CA PRO A 510 3.16 -17.64 4.23
C PRO A 510 3.41 -16.13 4.06
N GLN A 511 3.18 -15.35 5.12
CA GLN A 511 3.52 -13.93 5.20
C GLN A 511 4.95 -13.83 5.72
N ILE A 512 5.92 -13.64 4.82
CA ILE A 512 7.36 -13.81 5.10
C ILE A 512 7.99 -12.49 5.55
N LEU A 513 8.70 -12.50 6.67
CA LEU A 513 9.72 -11.51 7.02
C LEU A 513 11.09 -12.18 6.87
N LEU A 514 11.89 -11.74 5.90
CA LEU A 514 13.25 -12.22 5.67
C LEU A 514 14.24 -11.17 6.17
N PHE A 515 15.12 -11.54 7.10
CA PHE A 515 16.25 -10.69 7.45
C PHE A 515 17.36 -10.82 6.41
N VAL A 516 17.84 -9.67 5.94
CA VAL A 516 18.86 -9.55 4.88
C VAL A 516 19.93 -8.58 5.38
N ASN A 517 21.19 -8.92 5.14
CA ASN A 517 22.33 -8.01 5.36
C ASN A 517 22.69 -7.32 4.05
N ASN A 518 22.95 -8.11 3.01
CA ASN A 518 23.41 -7.61 1.71
C ASN A 518 22.51 -8.19 0.62
N LEU A 519 21.71 -7.32 -0.01
CA LEU A 519 20.74 -7.69 -1.04
C LEU A 519 21.36 -8.40 -2.24
N ASP A 520 22.55 -7.98 -2.69
CA ASP A 520 23.20 -8.54 -3.88
C ASP A 520 23.75 -9.93 -3.60
N GLY A 521 24.43 -10.12 -2.46
CA GLY A 521 24.96 -11.42 -2.04
C GLY A 521 23.85 -12.43 -1.72
N GLN A 522 22.79 -12.00 -1.04
CA GLN A 522 21.66 -12.85 -0.64
C GLN A 522 20.51 -12.88 -1.67
N PHE A 523 20.70 -12.34 -2.89
CA PHE A 523 19.64 -12.21 -3.89
C PHE A 523 18.93 -13.54 -4.23
N LYS A 524 19.65 -14.67 -4.24
CA LYS A 524 19.08 -16.01 -4.44
C LYS A 524 18.03 -16.37 -3.38
N MET A 525 18.30 -16.04 -2.11
CA MET A 525 17.38 -16.26 -1.00
C MET A 525 16.16 -15.33 -1.10
N VAL A 526 16.35 -14.07 -1.49
CA VAL A 526 15.26 -13.11 -1.75
C VAL A 526 14.34 -13.59 -2.89
N SER A 527 14.92 -14.06 -4.00
CA SER A 527 14.18 -14.59 -5.16
C SER A 527 13.42 -15.89 -4.84
N PHE A 528 14.03 -16.77 -4.04
CA PHE A 528 13.36 -17.95 -3.48
C PHE A 528 12.16 -17.57 -2.60
N CYS A 529 12.33 -16.65 -1.65
CA CYS A 529 11.24 -16.19 -0.77
C CYS A 529 10.11 -15.49 -1.55
N ASN A 530 10.46 -14.71 -2.59
CA ASN A 530 9.51 -14.10 -3.52
C ASN A 530 8.70 -15.13 -4.34
N SER A 531 9.26 -16.34 -4.54
CA SER A 531 8.51 -17.49 -5.09
C SER A 531 7.63 -18.12 -4.00
N LEU A 532 8.21 -18.44 -2.84
CA LEU A 532 7.58 -19.16 -1.73
C LEU A 532 6.35 -18.44 -1.15
N LYS A 533 6.34 -17.10 -1.13
CA LYS A 533 5.18 -16.31 -0.65
C LYS A 533 3.92 -16.46 -1.51
N LYS A 534 4.05 -16.92 -2.77
CA LYS A 534 2.94 -17.06 -3.75
C LYS A 534 1.98 -15.85 -3.81
N GLY A 535 2.54 -14.64 -3.79
CA GLY A 535 1.79 -13.38 -3.84
C GLY A 535 1.36 -12.79 -2.49
N ALA A 536 1.54 -13.49 -1.36
CA ALA A 536 1.28 -12.97 -0.02
C ALA A 536 2.26 -11.83 0.38
N LEU A 537 2.11 -11.31 1.61
CA LEU A 537 3.03 -10.33 2.19
C LEU A 537 4.47 -10.86 2.19
N PHE A 538 5.41 -9.99 1.85
CA PHE A 538 6.84 -10.24 1.99
C PHE A 538 7.53 -8.95 2.38
N VAL A 539 8.29 -9.01 3.48
CA VAL A 539 9.02 -7.90 4.07
C VAL A 539 10.50 -8.28 4.12
N LEU A 540 11.36 -7.37 3.68
CA LEU A 540 12.81 -7.45 3.82
C LEU A 540 13.19 -6.61 5.05
N GLY A 541 13.59 -7.29 6.12
CA GLY A 541 14.06 -6.67 7.35
C GLY A 541 15.57 -6.42 7.28
N HIS A 542 15.99 -5.21 7.62
CA HIS A 542 17.39 -4.88 7.87
C HIS A 542 17.52 -4.21 9.25
N VAL A 543 18.67 -4.41 9.88
CA VAL A 543 19.00 -3.82 11.18
C VAL A 543 20.36 -3.13 11.07
N LEU A 544 20.38 -1.84 11.39
CA LEU A 544 21.58 -1.04 11.53
C LEU A 544 21.95 -0.94 13.01
N VAL A 545 23.10 -1.49 13.39
CA VAL A 545 23.63 -1.45 14.76
C VAL A 545 24.46 -0.20 14.96
N THR A 546 24.05 0.68 15.88
CA THR A 546 24.75 1.91 16.22
C THR A 546 24.24 2.54 17.52
N ASP A 547 25.14 3.15 18.29
CA ASP A 547 24.81 3.88 19.51
C ASP A 547 24.31 5.32 19.22
N ASP A 548 24.71 5.92 18.09
CA ASP A 548 24.26 7.26 17.70
C ASP A 548 23.17 7.19 16.62
N PHE A 549 21.92 7.25 17.08
CA PHE A 549 20.75 7.36 16.23
C PHE A 549 20.80 8.59 15.28
N SER A 550 21.43 9.70 15.69
CA SER A 550 21.35 10.97 14.96
C SER A 550 22.12 10.97 13.64
N THR A 551 23.32 10.37 13.61
CA THR A 551 24.09 10.16 12.37
C THR A 551 23.57 8.99 11.55
N ALA A 552 22.88 8.02 12.15
CA ALA A 552 22.32 6.86 11.47
C ALA A 552 21.03 7.13 10.69
N VAL A 553 20.13 8.02 11.14
CA VAL A 553 18.88 8.36 10.44
C VAL A 553 19.07 8.76 8.95
N PRO A 554 20.02 9.63 8.55
CA PRO A 554 20.21 9.95 7.13
C PRO A 554 20.72 8.76 6.32
N GLU A 555 21.49 7.85 6.93
CA GLU A 555 22.01 6.64 6.27
C GLU A 555 20.91 5.59 6.07
N ALA A 556 20.15 5.27 7.13
CA ALA A 556 18.98 4.39 7.04
C ALA A 556 17.96 4.85 5.98
N ARG A 557 17.79 6.18 5.81
CA ARG A 557 16.97 6.74 4.71
C ARG A 557 17.60 6.56 3.33
N ARG A 558 18.93 6.66 3.20
CA ARG A 558 19.65 6.43 1.94
C ARG A 558 19.50 4.97 1.51
N GLU A 559 19.70 4.04 2.44
CA GLU A 559 19.51 2.61 2.23
C GLU A 559 18.06 2.27 1.90
N GLN A 560 17.08 2.75 2.67
CA GLN A 560 15.65 2.50 2.40
C GLN A 560 15.27 2.87 0.96
N ILE A 561 15.78 3.99 0.44
CA ILE A 561 15.56 4.42 -0.95
C ILE A 561 16.30 3.51 -1.94
N ALA A 562 17.57 3.17 -1.66
CA ALA A 562 18.37 2.30 -2.54
C ALA A 562 17.79 0.87 -2.64
N TRP A 563 17.43 0.28 -1.50
CA TRP A 563 16.82 -1.04 -1.38
C TRP A 563 15.44 -1.08 -2.06
N THR A 564 14.59 -0.06 -1.85
CA THR A 564 13.29 0.03 -2.53
C THR A 564 13.48 0.05 -4.05
N LYS A 565 14.42 0.85 -4.56
CA LYS A 565 14.75 0.91 -5.99
C LYS A 565 15.33 -0.40 -6.53
N LEU A 566 16.11 -1.15 -5.74
CA LEU A 566 16.61 -2.47 -6.14
C LEU A 566 15.48 -3.51 -6.24
N VAL A 567 14.54 -3.48 -5.28
CA VAL A 567 13.34 -4.34 -5.28
C VAL A 567 12.44 -4.05 -6.48
N GLU A 568 12.21 -2.78 -6.81
CA GLU A 568 11.51 -2.35 -8.03
C GLU A 568 12.20 -2.85 -9.30
N ASN A 569 13.51 -2.58 -9.46
CA ASN A 569 14.29 -3.00 -10.63
C ASN A 569 14.32 -4.52 -10.82
N SER A 570 14.44 -5.28 -9.73
CA SER A 570 14.50 -6.75 -9.75
C SER A 570 13.13 -7.43 -9.87
N LYS A 571 12.03 -6.65 -9.92
CA LYS A 571 10.64 -7.13 -10.00
C LYS A 571 10.22 -8.01 -8.80
N VAL A 572 10.96 -7.93 -7.68
CA VAL A 572 10.61 -8.58 -6.42
C VAL A 572 9.43 -7.83 -5.79
N LYS A 573 8.41 -8.56 -5.32
CA LYS A 573 7.21 -7.94 -4.72
C LYS A 573 7.33 -7.92 -3.20
N ALA A 574 8.24 -7.10 -2.68
CA ALA A 574 8.50 -6.96 -1.25
C ALA A 574 8.35 -5.52 -0.75
N PHE A 575 8.12 -5.37 0.55
CA PHE A 575 8.32 -4.10 1.26
C PHE A 575 9.68 -4.13 1.97
N VAL A 576 10.35 -2.99 2.09
CA VAL A 576 11.62 -2.85 2.83
C VAL A 576 11.33 -2.21 4.19
N ASN A 577 11.88 -2.76 5.27
CA ASN A 577 11.76 -2.24 6.64
C ASN A 577 13.15 -2.23 7.31
N ILE A 578 13.76 -1.05 7.40
CA ILE A 578 15.07 -0.86 8.06
C ILE A 578 14.86 -0.28 9.45
N ALA A 579 15.38 -0.96 10.47
CA ALA A 579 15.43 -0.47 11.85
C ALA A 579 16.84 -0.05 12.26
N VAL A 580 16.93 0.99 13.09
CA VAL A 580 18.17 1.43 13.74
C VAL A 580 18.08 1.07 15.23
N SER A 581 19.12 0.44 15.79
CA SER A 581 19.13 -0.01 17.19
C SER A 581 20.55 -0.13 17.75
N PRO A 582 20.75 -0.02 19.08
CA PRO A 582 22.08 -0.20 19.69
C PRO A 582 22.56 -1.66 19.70
N THR A 583 21.66 -2.63 19.48
CA THR A 583 21.96 -4.07 19.55
C THR A 583 21.08 -4.86 18.58
N VAL A 584 21.56 -6.02 18.12
CA VAL A 584 20.90 -6.86 17.11
C VAL A 584 19.57 -7.41 17.63
N GLU A 585 19.55 -7.87 18.87
CA GLU A 585 18.40 -8.47 19.55
C GLU A 585 17.23 -7.48 19.60
N TRP A 586 17.48 -6.24 20.03
CA TRP A 586 16.48 -5.19 20.05
C TRP A 586 16.02 -4.78 18.64
N GLY A 587 16.94 -4.72 17.67
CA GLY A 587 16.60 -4.45 16.27
C GLY A 587 15.64 -5.50 15.69
N VAL A 588 15.99 -6.79 15.80
CA VAL A 588 15.16 -7.91 15.30
C VAL A 588 13.81 -7.96 16.02
N ARG A 589 13.77 -7.85 17.36
CA ARG A 589 12.51 -7.76 18.13
C ARG A 589 11.61 -6.63 17.61
N ASN A 590 12.17 -5.43 17.42
CA ASN A 590 11.44 -4.27 16.94
C ASN A 590 10.94 -4.44 15.50
N VAL A 591 11.73 -5.01 14.59
CA VAL A 591 11.29 -5.29 13.21
C VAL A 591 10.17 -6.32 13.19
N VAL A 592 10.25 -7.40 13.96
CA VAL A 592 9.21 -8.44 14.00
C VAL A 592 7.90 -7.91 14.58
N LEU A 593 7.94 -7.21 15.72
CA LEU A 593 6.74 -6.69 16.38
C LEU A 593 6.02 -5.58 15.60
N ASN A 594 6.77 -4.74 14.87
CA ASN A 594 6.23 -3.57 14.17
C ASN A 594 6.09 -3.75 12.64
N SER A 595 6.43 -4.91 12.07
CA SER A 595 6.24 -5.17 10.63
C SER A 595 4.77 -5.45 10.29
N GLY A 596 4.27 -4.72 9.28
CA GLY A 596 2.91 -4.87 8.78
C GLY A 596 1.94 -3.79 9.29
N LEU A 597 0.66 -3.92 8.94
CA LEU A 597 -0.38 -2.96 9.32
C LEU A 597 -1.74 -3.66 9.43
N GLY A 598 -2.45 -3.46 10.56
CA GLY A 598 -3.71 -4.15 10.84
C GLY A 598 -3.51 -5.68 10.90
N GLY A 599 -4.36 -6.41 10.16
CA GLY A 599 -4.27 -7.86 9.98
C GLY A 599 -3.24 -8.32 8.93
N MET A 600 -2.58 -7.42 8.20
CA MET A 600 -1.52 -7.77 7.25
C MET A 600 -0.15 -7.71 7.94
N ARG A 601 0.30 -8.82 8.53
CA ARG A 601 1.54 -8.93 9.30
C ARG A 601 2.29 -10.24 8.98
N PRO A 602 3.64 -10.26 9.05
CA PRO A 602 4.40 -11.49 8.90
C PRO A 602 4.01 -12.57 9.92
N ASN A 603 3.96 -13.82 9.49
CA ASN A 603 3.70 -15.01 10.30
C ASN A 603 4.80 -16.08 10.20
N ILE A 604 5.78 -15.89 9.31
CA ILE A 604 7.05 -16.64 9.25
C ILE A 604 8.21 -15.64 9.24
N VAL A 605 9.19 -15.85 10.13
CA VAL A 605 10.50 -15.17 10.08
C VAL A 605 11.53 -16.10 9.48
N ILE A 606 12.30 -15.61 8.51
CA ILE A 606 13.40 -16.33 7.87
C ILE A 606 14.71 -15.59 8.16
N ILE A 607 15.71 -16.31 8.64
CA ILE A 607 17.07 -15.81 8.90
C ILE A 607 18.10 -16.67 8.16
N ASP A 608 19.23 -16.07 7.79
CA ASP A 608 20.38 -16.80 7.24
C ASP A 608 21.08 -17.62 8.33
N GLN A 609 21.89 -18.59 7.90
CA GLN A 609 22.72 -19.42 8.77
C GLN A 609 23.74 -18.58 9.57
N PHE A 610 24.02 -18.98 10.81
CA PHE A 610 25.14 -18.41 11.55
C PHE A 610 26.47 -18.64 10.82
N ARG A 611 27.33 -17.62 10.80
CA ARG A 611 28.66 -17.64 10.18
C ARG A 611 29.61 -16.75 10.99
N LYS A 612 30.76 -17.29 11.40
CA LYS A 612 31.79 -16.51 12.09
C LYS A 612 32.28 -15.39 11.17
N GLY A 613 32.38 -14.15 11.68
CA GLY A 613 32.70 -12.97 10.88
C GLY A 613 31.59 -12.43 9.97
N GLN A 614 30.34 -12.95 10.03
CA GLN A 614 29.18 -12.31 9.36
C GLN A 614 28.03 -12.12 10.37
N SER A 615 27.70 -10.85 10.63
CA SER A 615 26.63 -10.42 11.54
C SER A 615 25.22 -10.65 10.96
N LEU A 616 24.19 -10.66 11.81
CA LEU A 616 22.77 -10.58 11.41
C LEU A 616 22.26 -9.14 11.15
N ALA A 617 23.16 -8.16 11.24
CA ALA A 617 22.88 -6.73 11.15
C ALA A 617 24.16 -5.96 10.74
N GLU A 618 24.04 -4.83 10.05
CA GLU A 618 25.21 -4.03 9.65
C GLU A 618 25.58 -3.00 10.73
N THR A 619 26.85 -2.97 11.16
CA THR A 619 27.31 -2.10 12.26
C THR A 619 27.91 -0.81 11.71
N LEU A 620 27.18 0.30 11.85
CA LEU A 620 27.56 1.60 11.28
C LEU A 620 28.72 2.25 12.06
N HIS A 621 29.95 1.99 11.62
CA HIS A 621 31.15 2.63 12.15
C HIS A 621 31.33 4.02 11.54
N GLY A 622 31.45 5.04 12.41
CA GLY A 622 31.59 6.44 11.99
C GLY A 622 32.93 6.74 11.31
N HIS A 623 33.03 6.54 9.99
CA HIS A 623 34.21 6.87 9.19
C HIS A 623 33.87 7.53 7.85
N HIS A 624 34.25 8.81 7.70
CA HIS A 624 34.27 9.50 6.41
C HIS A 624 35.37 8.92 5.51
N ARG A 625 35.05 7.94 4.65
CA ARG A 625 35.88 7.62 3.47
C ARG A 625 35.05 7.54 2.18
N ARG A 626 35.56 8.22 1.15
CA ARG A 626 35.10 8.08 -0.24
C ARG A 626 35.51 6.71 -0.80
N HIS A 627 34.89 6.34 -1.91
CA HIS A 627 35.14 5.09 -2.66
C HIS A 627 36.61 4.73 -2.92
N SER A 628 36.77 3.46 -3.31
CA SER A 628 37.90 2.84 -4.01
C SER A 628 39.17 2.51 -3.22
N GLN A 629 39.09 1.49 -2.37
CA GLN A 629 39.99 0.30 -2.41
C GLN A 629 39.42 -0.83 -1.53
N PRO A 630 39.68 -2.12 -1.83
CA PRO A 630 39.35 -3.22 -0.93
C PRO A 630 40.37 -3.26 0.22
N SER A 631 40.00 -2.74 1.39
CA SER A 631 40.80 -2.84 2.60
C SER A 631 40.78 -4.26 3.18
N LEU A 632 41.90 -4.67 3.78
CA LEU A 632 41.99 -5.88 4.60
C LEU A 632 40.98 -5.83 5.76
N PRO A 633 40.48 -6.98 6.25
CA PRO A 633 39.59 -7.02 7.40
C PRO A 633 40.32 -6.53 8.66
N ASP A 634 39.69 -5.61 9.39
CA ASP A 634 40.24 -4.97 10.58
C ASP A 634 40.08 -5.90 11.81
N PRO A 635 41.10 -6.14 12.66
CA PRO A 635 41.04 -7.14 13.74
C PRO A 635 40.08 -6.85 14.90
N HIS A 636 39.27 -5.80 14.80
CA HIS A 636 38.42 -5.26 15.86
C HIS A 636 36.93 -5.17 15.47
N GLN A 637 36.48 -5.98 14.52
CA GLN A 637 35.03 -6.22 14.39
C GLN A 637 34.48 -6.81 15.69
N PRO A 638 33.33 -6.32 16.21
CA PRO A 638 32.60 -7.02 17.26
C PRO A 638 31.99 -8.29 16.65
N ASP A 639 32.71 -9.40 16.76
CA ASP A 639 32.22 -10.72 16.38
C ASP A 639 30.86 -10.98 17.05
N VAL A 640 29.83 -11.28 16.27
CA VAL A 640 28.52 -11.64 16.82
C VAL A 640 28.68 -12.98 17.53
N SER A 641 28.74 -12.92 18.86
CA SER A 641 28.82 -14.12 19.70
C SER A 641 27.71 -15.10 19.32
N CYS A 642 28.02 -16.39 19.43
CA CYS A 642 27.05 -17.48 19.32
C CYS A 642 25.79 -17.19 20.18
N LYS A 643 26.00 -16.53 21.33
CA LYS A 643 24.95 -16.06 22.24
C LYS A 643 23.92 -15.15 21.57
N THR A 644 24.32 -14.13 20.81
CA THR A 644 23.37 -13.18 20.18
C THR A 644 22.48 -13.86 19.15
N TYR A 645 23.05 -14.73 18.30
CA TYR A 645 22.27 -15.48 17.30
C TYR A 645 21.25 -16.42 17.99
N VAL A 646 21.68 -17.14 19.04
CA VAL A 646 20.80 -18.04 19.79
C VAL A 646 19.77 -17.27 20.62
N THR A 647 20.11 -16.09 21.15
CA THR A 647 19.16 -15.18 21.83
C THR A 647 18.04 -14.75 20.88
N VAL A 648 18.37 -14.30 19.67
CA VAL A 648 17.39 -13.97 18.63
C VAL A 648 16.51 -15.18 18.29
N LEU A 649 17.09 -16.37 18.20
CA LEU A 649 16.34 -17.59 17.90
C LEU A 649 15.38 -17.98 19.04
N GLU A 650 15.81 -17.90 20.30
CA GLU A 650 14.95 -18.14 21.48
C GLU A 650 13.85 -17.09 21.63
N ASP A 651 14.14 -15.81 21.34
CA ASP A 651 13.13 -14.74 21.33
C ASP A 651 12.03 -15.04 20.32
N LEU A 652 12.40 -15.38 19.08
CA LEU A 652 11.47 -15.72 18.00
C LEU A 652 10.62 -16.96 18.35
N LEU A 653 11.26 -18.04 18.82
CA LEU A 653 10.61 -19.32 19.08
C LEU A 653 9.75 -19.32 20.34
N PHE A 654 10.26 -18.83 21.47
CA PHE A 654 9.62 -19.02 22.78
C PHE A 654 8.86 -17.78 23.29
N LYS A 655 9.40 -16.58 23.05
CA LYS A 655 8.83 -15.33 23.58
C LYS A 655 7.79 -14.73 22.61
N LEU A 656 8.13 -14.67 21.32
CA LEU A 656 7.27 -14.15 20.25
C LEU A 656 6.37 -15.24 19.63
N ARG A 657 6.77 -16.52 19.73
CA ARG A 657 6.04 -17.70 19.23
C ARG A 657 5.63 -17.60 17.76
N ILE A 658 6.46 -16.94 16.95
CA ILE A 658 6.30 -16.91 15.50
C ILE A 658 6.84 -18.21 14.89
N ASN A 659 6.44 -18.53 13.66
CA ASN A 659 7.08 -19.62 12.92
C ASN A 659 8.44 -19.12 12.42
N VAL A 660 9.47 -19.95 12.53
CA VAL A 660 10.86 -19.57 12.21
C VAL A 660 11.43 -20.52 11.17
N ALA A 661 12.22 -20.00 10.24
CA ALA A 661 13.05 -20.82 9.39
C ALA A 661 14.49 -20.31 9.31
N VAL A 662 15.46 -21.24 9.36
CA VAL A 662 16.88 -20.98 9.14
C VAL A 662 17.25 -21.45 7.74
N ALA A 663 17.77 -20.54 6.93
CA ALA A 663 18.21 -20.79 5.57
C ALA A 663 19.73 -21.08 5.55
N LYS A 664 20.15 -22.22 4.98
CA LYS A 664 21.56 -22.60 4.86
C LYS A 664 21.92 -22.92 3.42
N GLY A 665 23.08 -22.43 2.95
CA GLY A 665 23.64 -22.73 1.63
C GLY A 665 22.94 -22.11 0.42
N PHE A 666 22.09 -21.08 0.60
CA PHE A 666 21.30 -20.49 -0.50
C PHE A 666 22.11 -19.79 -1.60
N GLU A 667 23.38 -19.47 -1.35
CA GLU A 667 24.37 -19.05 -2.37
C GLU A 667 24.51 -20.08 -3.51
N TYR A 668 24.37 -21.36 -3.19
CA TYR A 668 24.52 -22.48 -4.12
C TYR A 668 23.19 -22.90 -4.78
N LEU A 669 22.09 -22.19 -4.51
CA LEU A 669 20.77 -22.52 -5.07
C LEU A 669 20.75 -22.36 -6.60
N GLU A 670 20.25 -23.39 -7.28
CA GLU A 670 19.82 -23.33 -8.68
C GLU A 670 18.41 -22.72 -8.73
N LEU A 671 18.28 -21.50 -9.27
CA LEU A 671 16.97 -20.87 -9.49
C LEU A 671 16.39 -21.33 -10.84
N PRO A 672 15.06 -21.55 -10.96
CA PRO A 672 14.44 -21.93 -12.21
C PRO A 672 14.38 -20.74 -13.20
N GLY A 673 15.42 -20.61 -14.02
CA GLY A 673 15.57 -19.61 -15.09
C GLY A 673 15.90 -20.23 -16.46
N GLU A 674 16.12 -19.38 -17.47
CA GLU A 674 16.30 -19.78 -18.86
C GLU A 674 17.75 -20.17 -19.20
N GLN A 675 17.93 -21.19 -20.05
CA GLN A 675 19.20 -21.63 -20.66
C GLN A 675 20.36 -21.98 -19.69
N GLY A 676 20.07 -22.63 -18.57
CA GLY A 676 21.07 -23.33 -17.74
C GLY A 676 20.91 -24.85 -17.81
N ASP A 677 22.01 -25.58 -17.85
CA ASP A 677 22.03 -27.05 -17.80
C ASP A 677 21.69 -27.51 -16.37
N LYS A 678 20.58 -28.23 -16.18
CA LYS A 678 20.00 -28.46 -14.85
C LYS A 678 20.65 -29.67 -14.18
N THR A 679 21.49 -29.43 -13.16
CA THR A 679 22.08 -30.53 -12.39
C THR A 679 21.07 -31.14 -11.41
N LYS A 680 20.11 -30.34 -10.93
CA LYS A 680 19.08 -30.76 -9.96
C LYS A 680 17.71 -31.02 -10.60
N LYS A 681 16.95 -31.93 -9.99
CA LYS A 681 15.67 -32.48 -10.47
C LYS A 681 14.56 -32.49 -9.41
N TYR A 682 14.90 -32.33 -8.12
CA TYR A 682 13.96 -32.57 -7.02
C TYR A 682 13.89 -31.42 -6.00
N ILE A 683 12.75 -31.33 -5.32
CA ILE A 683 12.52 -30.60 -4.06
C ILE A 683 12.17 -31.68 -3.03
N ASP A 684 12.97 -31.81 -1.97
CA ASP A 684 12.76 -32.84 -0.95
C ASP A 684 12.19 -32.22 0.32
N LEU A 685 11.08 -32.78 0.79
CA LEU A 685 10.49 -32.47 2.09
C LEU A 685 10.83 -33.60 3.05
N TRP A 686 11.57 -33.28 4.10
CA TRP A 686 11.92 -34.18 5.21
C TRP A 686 11.19 -33.72 6.49
N PRO A 687 9.87 -33.96 6.63
CA PRO A 687 9.13 -33.54 7.81
C PRO A 687 9.42 -34.47 8.99
N ILE A 688 10.52 -34.24 9.71
CA ILE A 688 10.96 -35.13 10.80
C ILE A 688 10.19 -34.81 12.09
N GLN A 689 9.61 -35.82 12.73
CA GLN A 689 8.89 -35.66 14.00
C GLN A 689 9.85 -35.43 15.17
N MET A 690 9.67 -34.30 15.87
CA MET A 690 10.23 -34.08 17.21
C MET A 690 9.30 -34.66 18.27
N SER A 691 9.89 -35.24 19.31
CA SER A 691 9.20 -35.77 20.48
C SER A 691 9.82 -35.26 21.77
N ALA A 692 8.99 -34.79 22.70
CA ALA A 692 9.40 -34.42 24.05
C ALA A 692 8.63 -35.25 25.10
N GLU A 693 9.36 -35.83 26.06
CA GLU A 693 8.76 -36.44 27.25
C GLU A 693 8.51 -35.38 28.33
N LEU A 694 7.24 -34.98 28.52
CA LEU A 694 6.86 -34.26 29.73
C LEU A 694 6.89 -35.24 30.93
N GLY A 695 7.80 -34.96 31.86
CA GLY A 695 7.90 -35.70 33.12
C GLY A 695 6.70 -35.40 34.01
N ALA A 696 5.84 -36.41 34.23
CA ALA A 696 4.60 -36.22 34.97
C ALA A 696 4.80 -35.81 36.44
N ASN A 697 3.89 -34.96 36.93
CA ASN A 697 3.74 -34.65 38.35
C ASN A 697 3.32 -35.91 39.14
N THR A 698 3.57 -35.89 40.44
CA THR A 698 3.72 -37.07 41.32
C THR A 698 2.55 -38.07 41.36
N GLU A 699 1.36 -37.69 40.91
CA GLU A 699 0.12 -38.45 41.11
C GLU A 699 -0.36 -39.22 39.86
N THR A 700 0.07 -38.86 38.65
CA THR A 700 -0.35 -39.53 37.40
C THR A 700 0.83 -40.18 36.66
N LYS A 701 0.95 -41.51 36.74
CA LYS A 701 2.01 -42.30 36.07
C LYS A 701 1.78 -42.47 34.56
N LYS A 702 1.69 -41.37 33.81
CA LYS A 702 1.75 -41.35 32.33
C LYS A 702 2.64 -40.20 31.87
N ASN A 703 3.78 -40.51 31.24
CA ASN A 703 4.48 -39.54 30.42
C ASN A 703 3.55 -39.17 29.25
N VAL A 704 3.33 -37.87 29.02
CA VAL A 704 2.63 -37.40 27.82
C VAL A 704 3.69 -37.03 26.80
N LEU A 705 3.64 -37.68 25.64
CA LEU A 705 4.49 -37.36 24.50
C LEU A 705 3.83 -36.22 23.72
N THR A 706 4.48 -35.06 23.62
CA THR A 706 4.05 -34.02 22.68
C THR A 706 4.79 -34.19 21.35
N THR A 707 4.08 -33.98 20.24
CA THR A 707 4.58 -34.12 18.87
C THR A 707 4.33 -32.84 18.08
N ASN A 708 5.36 -32.27 17.45
CA ASN A 708 5.25 -30.99 16.72
C ASN A 708 4.58 -31.15 15.34
N PHE A 709 3.29 -31.55 15.33
CA PHE A 709 2.47 -31.74 14.13
C PHE A 709 2.43 -30.49 13.25
N ASP A 710 2.37 -29.31 13.84
CA ASP A 710 2.34 -28.03 13.12
C ASP A 710 3.61 -27.76 12.31
N THR A 711 4.76 -28.29 12.74
CA THR A 711 6.01 -28.19 11.97
C THR A 711 6.00 -29.17 10.80
N TYR A 712 5.48 -30.39 11.00
CA TYR A 712 5.29 -31.40 9.97
C TYR A 712 4.37 -30.87 8.83
N THR A 713 3.22 -30.29 9.18
CA THR A 713 2.26 -29.75 8.21
C THR A 713 2.77 -28.48 7.53
N LEU A 714 3.43 -27.56 8.24
CA LEU A 714 4.04 -26.37 7.64
C LEU A 714 5.10 -26.74 6.59
N ILE A 715 5.95 -27.74 6.83
CA ILE A 715 6.94 -28.24 5.85
C ILE A 715 6.25 -28.74 4.58
N LEU A 716 5.21 -29.58 4.70
CA LEU A 716 4.41 -30.05 3.57
C LEU A 716 3.73 -28.91 2.80
N GLN A 717 3.18 -27.94 3.52
CA GLN A 717 2.47 -26.80 2.95
C GLN A 717 3.40 -25.84 2.21
N LEU A 718 4.58 -25.52 2.76
CA LEU A 718 5.59 -24.69 2.09
C LEU A 718 6.12 -25.35 0.81
N GLY A 719 6.42 -26.65 0.85
CA GLY A 719 6.83 -27.43 -0.31
C GLY A 719 5.76 -27.48 -1.41
N CYS A 720 4.50 -27.74 -1.01
CA CYS A 720 3.35 -27.69 -1.92
C CYS A 720 3.16 -26.30 -2.54
N ILE A 721 3.22 -25.23 -1.74
CA ILE A 721 3.10 -23.84 -2.22
C ILE A 721 4.19 -23.53 -3.26
N LEU A 722 5.45 -23.91 -3.01
CA LEU A 722 6.53 -23.75 -3.98
C LEU A 722 6.26 -24.54 -5.27
N ASN A 723 5.80 -25.80 -5.15
CA ASN A 723 5.40 -26.65 -6.28
C ASN A 723 4.12 -26.14 -7.01
N THR A 724 3.43 -25.10 -6.52
CA THR A 724 2.37 -24.44 -7.30
C THR A 724 2.86 -23.23 -8.11
N VAL A 725 4.13 -22.83 -7.98
CA VAL A 725 4.72 -21.76 -8.80
C VAL A 725 5.13 -22.34 -10.17
N PRO A 726 4.67 -21.78 -11.32
CA PRO A 726 4.85 -22.43 -12.62
C PRO A 726 6.31 -22.66 -13.06
N SER A 727 7.26 -21.83 -12.61
CA SER A 727 8.69 -22.03 -12.87
C SER A 727 9.26 -23.22 -12.09
N TRP A 728 8.88 -23.36 -10.81
CA TRP A 728 9.30 -24.46 -9.95
C TRP A 728 8.64 -25.79 -10.35
N LYS A 729 7.31 -25.83 -10.60
CA LYS A 729 6.60 -27.07 -11.04
C LYS A 729 7.14 -27.63 -12.37
N LYS A 730 7.68 -26.77 -13.25
CA LYS A 730 8.32 -27.17 -14.52
C LYS A 730 9.81 -27.54 -14.37
N ALA A 731 10.44 -27.19 -13.25
CA ALA A 731 11.87 -27.40 -13.06
C ALA A 731 12.17 -28.63 -12.20
N TYR A 732 11.38 -28.87 -11.15
CA TYR A 732 11.67 -29.87 -10.14
C TYR A 732 10.42 -30.67 -9.73
N LYS A 733 10.61 -31.96 -9.41
CA LYS A 733 9.56 -32.81 -8.84
C LYS A 733 9.58 -32.73 -7.30
N LEU A 734 8.40 -32.74 -6.69
CA LEU A 734 8.26 -32.75 -5.23
C LEU A 734 8.34 -34.18 -4.69
N ARG A 735 9.19 -34.41 -3.68
CA ARG A 735 9.29 -35.69 -2.95
C ARG A 735 9.06 -35.47 -1.45
N VAL A 736 8.44 -36.44 -0.79
CA VAL A 736 8.28 -36.48 0.66
C VAL A 736 9.08 -37.68 1.17
N ALA A 737 10.04 -37.41 2.04
CA ALA A 737 10.99 -38.36 2.57
C ALA A 737 10.81 -38.52 4.09
N VAL A 738 10.49 -39.74 4.52
CA VAL A 738 10.36 -40.12 5.93
C VAL A 738 11.23 -41.34 6.23
N PHE A 739 11.44 -41.64 7.52
CA PHE A 739 12.18 -42.82 7.93
C PHE A 739 11.55 -43.52 9.14
N VAL A 740 11.74 -44.83 9.20
CA VAL A 740 11.43 -45.72 10.33
C VAL A 740 12.72 -46.40 10.81
N GLU A 741 12.69 -47.11 11.93
CA GLU A 741 13.87 -47.84 12.40
C GLU A 741 14.07 -49.18 11.67
N TYR A 742 12.99 -49.97 11.50
CA TYR A 742 13.03 -51.33 10.97
C TYR A 742 12.27 -51.47 9.65
N GLU A 743 12.70 -52.43 8.82
CA GLU A 743 12.08 -52.74 7.52
C GLU A 743 10.58 -53.11 7.64
N THR A 744 10.19 -53.74 8.74
CA THR A 744 8.80 -54.13 9.04
C THR A 744 7.81 -52.96 9.03
N ASP A 745 8.30 -51.75 9.33
CA ASP A 745 7.45 -50.59 9.59
C ASP A 745 7.30 -49.71 8.32
N VAL A 746 8.12 -49.97 7.29
CA VAL A 746 8.24 -49.15 6.06
C VAL A 746 6.93 -49.08 5.29
N GLU A 747 6.26 -50.22 5.14
CA GLU A 747 5.06 -50.36 4.31
C GLU A 747 3.79 -49.83 5.01
N ASP A 748 3.76 -49.85 6.35
CA ASP A 748 2.70 -49.23 7.14
C ASP A 748 2.89 -47.71 7.26
N GLU A 749 4.13 -47.22 7.28
CA GLU A 749 4.43 -45.79 7.24
C GLU A 749 4.13 -45.20 5.86
N ARG A 750 4.49 -45.91 4.78
CA ARG A 750 4.17 -45.56 3.39
C ARG A 750 2.69 -45.24 3.24
N LYS A 751 1.82 -46.19 3.60
CA LYS A 751 0.36 -46.05 3.51
C LYS A 751 -0.16 -44.86 4.32
N ARG A 752 0.43 -44.59 5.48
CA ARG A 752 0.01 -43.48 6.35
C ARG A 752 0.39 -42.11 5.78
N VAL A 753 1.58 -41.99 5.20
CA VAL A 753 2.03 -40.77 4.50
C VAL A 753 1.25 -40.56 3.21
N GLU A 754 1.02 -41.61 2.41
CA GLU A 754 0.24 -41.55 1.18
C GLU A 754 -1.23 -41.12 1.48
N ALA A 755 -1.88 -41.73 2.48
CA ALA A 755 -3.22 -41.33 2.92
C ALA A 755 -3.28 -39.91 3.54
N LEU A 756 -2.19 -39.40 4.11
CA LEU A 756 -2.10 -38.01 4.58
C LEU A 756 -1.97 -37.04 3.39
N LEU A 757 -1.13 -37.36 2.41
CA LEU A 757 -0.94 -36.54 1.21
C LEU A 757 -2.19 -36.52 0.32
N GLU A 758 -2.93 -37.63 0.23
CA GLU A 758 -4.24 -37.69 -0.44
C GLU A 758 -5.25 -36.75 0.23
N LYS A 759 -5.40 -36.83 1.57
CA LYS A 759 -6.27 -35.92 2.35
C LYS A 759 -5.89 -34.45 2.17
N LEU A 760 -4.59 -34.15 2.07
CA LEU A 760 -4.06 -32.80 1.83
C LEU A 760 -4.04 -32.40 0.34
N ARG A 761 -4.36 -33.33 -0.58
CA ARG A 761 -4.29 -33.18 -2.05
C ARG A 761 -2.92 -32.72 -2.56
N ILE A 762 -1.85 -33.30 -2.01
CA ILE A 762 -0.45 -32.98 -2.37
C ILE A 762 0.10 -34.07 -3.30
N GLU A 763 0.30 -33.72 -4.58
CA GLU A 763 1.03 -34.54 -5.56
C GLU A 763 2.54 -34.56 -5.22
N ALA A 764 3.03 -35.65 -4.62
CA ALA A 764 4.44 -35.87 -4.32
C ALA A 764 4.85 -37.36 -4.37
N GLU A 765 6.12 -37.62 -4.65
CA GLU A 765 6.73 -38.96 -4.63
C GLU A 765 7.10 -39.34 -3.19
N VAL A 766 6.55 -40.46 -2.67
CA VAL A 766 6.75 -40.89 -1.26
C VAL A 766 7.93 -41.86 -1.12
N LEU A 767 8.96 -41.40 -0.42
CA LEU A 767 10.15 -42.16 -0.07
C LEU A 767 10.11 -42.50 1.43
N VAL A 768 10.22 -43.79 1.74
CA VAL A 768 10.30 -44.29 3.12
C VAL A 768 11.60 -45.08 3.25
N PHE A 769 12.45 -44.67 4.18
CA PHE A 769 13.73 -45.30 4.47
C PHE A 769 13.68 -46.06 5.81
N TRP A 770 14.53 -47.06 6.01
CA TRP A 770 14.72 -47.70 7.32
C TRP A 770 16.17 -47.61 7.76
N LEU A 771 16.39 -47.24 9.02
CA LEU A 771 17.72 -46.99 9.54
C LEU A 771 18.56 -48.27 9.68
N ALA A 772 17.92 -49.41 9.96
CA ALA A 772 18.56 -50.71 10.11
C ALA A 772 18.97 -51.40 8.78
N CYS A 773 18.94 -50.71 7.64
CA CYS A 773 19.26 -51.25 6.31
C CYS A 773 20.69 -51.80 6.13
N GLY A 774 21.63 -51.46 7.01
CA GLY A 774 23.05 -51.86 6.90
C GLY A 774 23.91 -50.99 5.97
N ASP A 775 23.28 -50.13 5.16
CA ASP A 775 23.98 -49.16 4.31
C ASP A 775 24.53 -47.97 5.11
N LEU A 776 23.80 -47.50 6.13
CA LEU A 776 24.18 -46.34 6.95
C LEU A 776 25.35 -46.70 7.89
N LYS A 777 26.54 -46.14 7.62
CA LYS A 777 27.75 -46.44 8.38
C LYS A 777 27.69 -45.84 9.79
N ALA A 778 27.08 -44.66 9.95
CA ALA A 778 26.88 -44.05 11.26
C ALA A 778 25.92 -44.88 12.13
N TYR A 779 24.83 -45.41 11.57
CA TYR A 779 23.92 -46.29 12.31
C TYR A 779 24.62 -47.60 12.73
N ARG A 780 25.39 -48.23 11.83
CA ARG A 780 26.22 -49.42 12.15
C ARG A 780 27.19 -49.18 13.29
N VAL A 781 27.92 -48.06 13.31
CA VAL A 781 28.88 -47.74 14.39
C VAL A 781 28.19 -47.30 15.70
N LEU A 782 27.17 -46.45 15.62
CA LEU A 782 26.51 -45.88 16.80
C LEU A 782 25.57 -46.88 17.48
N VAL A 783 24.69 -47.53 16.72
CA VAL A 783 23.64 -48.42 17.26
C VAL A 783 24.12 -49.86 17.34
N ASN A 784 24.48 -50.46 16.21
CA ASN A 784 24.86 -51.89 16.17
C ASN A 784 26.22 -52.16 16.84
N GLY A 785 27.11 -51.16 16.87
CA GLY A 785 28.45 -51.27 17.45
C GLY A 785 29.44 -51.98 16.54
N ASP A 786 29.36 -51.76 15.23
CA ASP A 786 30.22 -52.38 14.22
C ASP A 786 31.72 -51.99 14.37
N PHE A 787 32.61 -52.95 14.10
CA PHE A 787 34.08 -52.82 14.10
C PHE A 787 34.70 -53.25 12.75
N SER A 788 33.89 -53.53 11.73
CA SER A 788 34.35 -53.94 10.40
C SER A 788 35.18 -52.86 9.70
N VAL A 789 36.19 -53.31 8.93
CA VAL A 789 37.16 -52.44 8.23
C VAL A 789 36.49 -51.39 7.35
N GLU A 790 35.35 -51.72 6.73
CA GLU A 790 34.53 -50.79 5.93
C GLU A 790 34.04 -49.55 6.70
N THR A 791 33.96 -49.65 8.03
CA THR A 791 33.46 -48.60 8.92
C THR A 791 34.56 -47.83 9.64
N GLN A 792 35.84 -48.19 9.45
CA GLN A 792 37.01 -47.60 10.10
C GLN A 792 37.02 -46.06 10.02
N ASP A 793 37.01 -45.48 8.80
CA ASP A 793 37.07 -44.03 8.59
C ASP A 793 35.87 -43.30 9.23
N THR A 794 34.68 -43.90 9.12
CA THR A 794 33.45 -43.34 9.69
C THR A 794 33.47 -43.39 11.21
N ARG A 795 34.02 -44.47 11.78
CA ARG A 795 34.21 -44.66 13.22
C ARG A 795 35.24 -43.68 13.79
N GLU A 796 36.32 -43.40 13.08
CA GLU A 796 37.31 -42.39 13.46
C GLU A 796 36.72 -40.97 13.41
N ASN A 797 35.94 -40.65 12.37
CA ASN A 797 35.21 -39.37 12.28
C ASN A 797 34.16 -39.21 13.41
N ILE A 798 33.34 -40.24 13.66
CA ILE A 798 32.38 -40.26 14.78
C ILE A 798 33.10 -40.10 16.11
N HIS A 799 34.23 -40.77 16.31
CA HIS A 799 35.04 -40.62 17.51
C HIS A 799 35.60 -39.19 17.65
N ALA A 800 36.01 -38.52 16.57
CA ALA A 800 36.40 -37.10 16.62
C ALA A 800 35.22 -36.18 17.00
N ILE A 801 34.04 -36.38 16.38
CA ILE A 801 32.85 -35.55 16.59
C ILE A 801 32.21 -35.77 17.97
N MET A 802 32.32 -36.97 18.53
CA MET A 802 31.71 -37.38 19.82
C MET A 802 32.72 -37.57 20.97
N LYS A 803 34.03 -37.36 20.76
CA LYS A 803 35.11 -37.37 21.77
C LYS A 803 34.72 -36.73 23.12
N HIS A 804 34.00 -35.61 23.04
CA HIS A 804 33.65 -34.80 24.19
C HIS A 804 32.41 -35.31 24.94
N GLU A 805 31.58 -36.15 24.34
CA GLU A 805 30.41 -36.77 24.99
C GLU A 805 30.83 -37.77 26.08
N ASP A 806 30.24 -37.63 27.28
CA ASP A 806 30.41 -38.65 28.33
C ASP A 806 29.73 -39.97 27.94
N TRP A 807 28.53 -39.90 27.35
CA TRP A 807 27.78 -41.08 26.87
C TRP A 807 28.58 -41.94 25.87
N TRP A 808 29.32 -41.31 24.96
CA TRP A 808 30.09 -42.04 23.96
C TRP A 808 31.30 -42.77 24.57
N ARG A 809 31.95 -42.14 25.56
CA ARG A 809 33.04 -42.78 26.31
C ARG A 809 32.53 -43.95 27.17
N ASP A 810 31.38 -43.76 27.85
CA ASP A 810 30.72 -44.83 28.61
C ASP A 810 30.35 -46.03 27.71
N ILE A 811 29.76 -45.78 26.53
CA ILE A 811 29.29 -46.86 25.65
C ILE A 811 30.43 -47.58 24.91
N GLN A 812 31.52 -46.88 24.61
CA GLN A 812 32.76 -47.51 24.13
C GLN A 812 33.42 -48.38 25.20
N GLN A 813 33.36 -47.98 26.48
CA GLN A 813 33.84 -48.82 27.57
C GLN A 813 32.97 -50.08 27.72
N VAL A 814 31.64 -49.96 27.79
CA VAL A 814 30.74 -51.12 27.89
C VAL A 814 30.93 -52.12 26.73
N ARG A 815 31.18 -51.63 25.51
CA ARG A 815 31.47 -52.50 24.35
C ARG A 815 32.82 -53.22 24.47
N LYS A 816 33.88 -52.56 24.98
CA LYS A 816 35.16 -53.22 25.28
C LYS A 816 35.03 -54.27 26.38
N ASP A 817 34.37 -53.91 27.48
CA ASP A 817 34.13 -54.82 28.61
C ASP A 817 33.35 -56.08 28.16
N SER A 818 32.43 -55.95 27.19
CA SER A 818 31.74 -57.10 26.59
C SER A 818 32.65 -57.98 25.71
N ASP A 819 33.53 -57.38 24.91
CA ASP A 819 34.44 -58.12 24.01
C ASP A 819 35.52 -58.88 24.81
N GLU A 820 36.04 -58.31 25.90
CA GLU A 820 36.91 -59.04 26.84
C GLU A 820 36.16 -60.20 27.53
N SER A 821 34.89 -60.00 27.92
CA SER A 821 34.09 -61.03 28.61
C SER A 821 33.78 -62.26 27.75
N SER A 822 33.79 -62.11 26.42
CA SER A 822 33.52 -63.20 25.47
C SER A 822 34.69 -64.19 25.30
N ASN A 823 35.89 -63.85 25.79
CA ASN A 823 37.13 -64.57 25.50
C ASN A 823 37.59 -65.56 26.61
N LEU A 824 36.80 -65.78 27.68
CA LEU A 824 37.11 -66.80 28.71
C LEU A 824 36.24 -68.06 28.58
N SER A 825 36.89 -69.20 28.32
CA SER A 825 36.28 -70.52 28.22
C SER A 825 36.06 -71.19 29.60
N ILE A 826 34.95 -71.91 29.75
CA ILE A 826 34.55 -72.59 30.99
C ILE A 826 34.81 -74.11 30.88
N PRO A 827 35.53 -74.75 31.84
CA PRO A 827 35.62 -76.21 31.94
C PRO A 827 34.33 -76.86 32.44
N SER A 828 34.05 -78.08 32.01
CA SER A 828 32.78 -78.77 32.25
C SER A 828 32.66 -79.43 33.64
N TRP A 829 31.47 -79.34 34.25
CA TRP A 829 30.96 -80.44 35.07
C TRP A 829 29.43 -80.50 35.07
N THR A 830 28.87 -81.71 34.95
CA THR A 830 27.42 -81.98 34.94
C THR A 830 27.07 -82.95 36.05
N GLY A 831 26.14 -82.60 36.96
CA GLY A 831 25.83 -83.50 38.06
C GLY A 831 24.66 -83.14 38.98
N LYS A 832 23.49 -83.67 38.60
CA LYS A 832 22.59 -84.45 39.49
C LYS A 832 21.66 -83.71 40.49
N TRP A 833 20.53 -84.39 40.74
CA TRP A 833 19.48 -84.19 41.75
C TRP A 833 18.34 -83.20 41.46
N GLN A 834 17.19 -83.60 41.97
CA GLN A 834 15.81 -83.27 41.58
C GLN A 834 14.91 -83.59 42.81
N GLU A 835 13.70 -83.03 42.84
CA GLU A 835 12.62 -83.30 43.82
C GLU A 835 12.78 -82.83 45.28
N GLY A 836 11.64 -82.59 45.94
CA GLY A 836 11.53 -82.42 47.39
C GLY A 836 11.05 -81.04 47.89
N ALA A 837 9.75 -80.76 47.85
CA ALA A 837 9.14 -79.65 48.62
C ALA A 837 7.62 -79.84 48.85
N PRO A 838 7.16 -80.05 50.11
CA PRO A 838 5.79 -79.79 50.55
C PRO A 838 5.66 -78.39 51.22
N ALA A 839 4.45 -77.98 51.60
CA ALA A 839 4.15 -76.64 52.13
C ALA A 839 3.54 -76.67 53.55
N LEU A 840 3.72 -75.59 54.34
CA LEU A 840 2.62 -74.78 54.89
C LEU A 840 3.08 -73.48 55.61
N ASP A 841 2.25 -72.44 55.51
CA ASP A 841 1.81 -71.44 56.50
C ASP A 841 2.69 -70.75 57.58
N VAL A 842 2.51 -69.41 57.59
CA VAL A 842 2.21 -68.51 58.74
C VAL A 842 3.31 -68.00 59.69
N SER A 843 3.43 -66.66 59.70
CA SER A 843 3.90 -65.75 60.78
C SER A 843 5.41 -65.71 61.14
N GLY A 844 5.80 -64.66 61.89
CA GLY A 844 7.09 -64.55 62.58
C GLY A 844 8.06 -63.52 61.96
N GLU A 845 8.47 -62.53 62.75
CA GLU A 845 9.35 -61.43 62.34
C GLU A 845 10.86 -61.79 62.26
N GLU A 846 11.62 -60.85 61.70
CA GLU A 846 13.08 -60.69 61.77
C GLU A 846 14.00 -61.84 61.28
N GLN A 847 14.48 -61.71 60.02
CA GLN A 847 15.92 -61.84 59.80
C GLN A 847 16.49 -61.08 58.59
N ARG A 848 17.81 -60.90 58.61
CA ARG A 848 18.63 -60.06 57.72
C ARG A 848 18.56 -60.50 56.24
N PRO A 849 18.49 -59.57 55.27
CA PRO A 849 18.49 -59.94 53.85
C PRO A 849 19.89 -60.38 53.36
N GLY A 850 19.97 -61.63 52.91
CA GLY A 850 21.10 -62.15 52.13
C GLY A 850 21.23 -61.46 50.76
N ARG A 851 22.44 -61.46 50.19
CA ARG A 851 22.84 -60.59 49.08
C ARG A 851 22.90 -61.32 47.73
N GLN A 852 21.84 -61.23 46.93
CA GLN A 852 21.87 -61.69 45.52
C GLN A 852 21.83 -60.48 44.57
N LYS A 853 22.93 -60.24 43.84
CA LYS A 853 23.09 -59.10 42.92
C LYS A 853 22.36 -59.36 41.60
N SER A 854 21.40 -58.51 41.22
CA SER A 854 21.00 -58.38 39.81
C SER A 854 21.90 -57.38 39.10
N LEU A 855 22.63 -57.83 38.07
CA LEU A 855 23.54 -56.97 37.28
C LEU A 855 22.79 -55.94 36.41
N THR A 856 21.52 -56.17 36.07
CA THR A 856 20.72 -55.28 35.21
C THR A 856 20.39 -53.92 35.85
N GLY A 857 20.62 -53.76 37.16
CA GLY A 857 20.49 -52.47 37.85
C GLY A 857 21.60 -51.45 37.54
N GLY A 858 22.70 -51.88 36.90
CA GLY A 858 23.85 -51.02 36.56
C GLY A 858 23.55 -50.03 35.43
N LEU A 859 23.32 -50.53 34.21
CA LEU A 859 23.14 -49.71 33.00
C LEU A 859 22.06 -48.64 33.17
N LYS A 860 20.92 -48.97 33.79
CA LYS A 860 19.81 -48.03 33.96
C LYS A 860 20.12 -46.90 34.96
N ARG A 861 21.12 -47.05 35.82
CA ARG A 861 21.72 -45.96 36.61
C ARG A 861 22.76 -45.18 35.81
N LEU A 862 23.53 -45.86 34.96
CA LEU A 862 24.62 -45.26 34.16
C LEU A 862 24.05 -44.29 33.10
N MET A 863 23.01 -44.69 32.38
CA MET A 863 22.23 -43.81 31.47
C MET A 863 21.49 -42.67 32.19
N GLN A 864 21.38 -42.71 33.53
CA GLN A 864 20.83 -41.62 34.35
C GLN A 864 21.92 -40.75 34.98
N SER A 865 23.18 -41.20 35.09
CA SER A 865 24.29 -40.42 35.68
C SER A 865 24.94 -39.43 34.71
N SER A 866 24.81 -39.63 33.39
CA SER A 866 25.25 -38.62 32.39
C SER A 866 24.50 -37.29 32.52
N LYS A 867 23.29 -37.27 33.11
CA LYS A 867 22.54 -36.06 33.45
C LYS A 867 23.15 -35.22 34.60
N ARG A 868 24.45 -35.33 34.90
CA ARG A 868 25.04 -34.65 36.07
C ARG A 868 26.50 -34.21 35.87
N ARG A 869 26.71 -33.12 35.13
CA ARG A 869 27.94 -32.32 35.20
C ARG A 869 27.70 -30.94 35.81
N ARG A 870 28.78 -30.36 36.32
CA ARG A 870 28.76 -29.30 37.36
C ARG A 870 28.64 -27.92 36.73
N SER A 871 27.75 -27.08 37.27
CA SER A 871 28.03 -25.65 37.40
C SER A 871 28.31 -25.34 38.88
N ILE A 872 29.25 -24.44 39.15
CA ILE A 872 29.59 -23.96 40.49
C ILE A 872 29.53 -22.44 40.48
N SER A 873 28.44 -21.90 41.02
CA SER A 873 28.35 -20.52 41.50
C SER A 873 27.40 -20.50 42.70
N SER A 874 27.64 -19.60 43.65
CA SER A 874 26.87 -19.52 44.90
C SER A 874 26.80 -18.09 45.40
N PHE A 875 25.75 -17.78 46.17
CA PHE A 875 25.46 -16.50 46.84
C PHE A 875 25.25 -15.24 45.96
N ARG A 876 23.98 -14.97 45.63
CA ARG A 876 23.10 -13.93 46.24
C ARG A 876 21.70 -14.07 45.60
N SER A 877 20.56 -14.18 46.29
CA SER A 877 20.02 -13.50 47.48
C SER A 877 19.40 -12.12 47.21
N LEU A 878 18.23 -12.08 46.56
CA LEU A 878 17.05 -11.31 47.01
C LEU A 878 15.78 -11.71 46.24
N GLY A 879 14.60 -11.35 46.79
CA GLY A 879 13.33 -12.04 46.58
C GLY A 879 12.68 -11.96 45.19
N GLY A 880 11.85 -12.97 44.91
CA GLY A 880 10.95 -13.07 43.77
C GLY A 880 10.03 -14.28 43.95
N VAL A 881 8.71 -14.10 43.84
CA VAL A 881 7.74 -15.20 44.03
C VAL A 881 7.64 -16.02 42.75
N ASN A 882 7.87 -17.32 42.85
CA ASN A 882 7.75 -18.25 41.73
C ASN A 882 6.34 -18.87 41.73
N LEU A 883 5.57 -18.67 40.66
CA LEU A 883 4.21 -19.19 40.51
C LEU A 883 4.00 -19.64 39.06
N GLY A 884 3.63 -20.91 38.86
CA GLY A 884 3.67 -21.56 37.55
C GLY A 884 2.35 -22.20 37.12
N MET A 885 2.27 -22.47 35.82
CA MET A 885 1.23 -23.24 35.11
C MET A 885 -0.20 -22.65 35.10
N GLN A 886 -0.53 -22.00 33.97
CA GLN A 886 -1.77 -22.31 33.25
C GLN A 886 -1.50 -22.31 31.74
N THR A 887 -1.80 -23.42 31.08
CA THR A 887 -1.75 -23.57 29.61
C THR A 887 -3.15 -23.40 29.04
N HIS A 888 -3.26 -22.67 27.92
CA HIS A 888 -4.52 -22.32 27.22
C HIS A 888 -5.50 -21.44 28.03
N ARG A 889 -5.43 -20.13 27.79
CA ARG A 889 -6.62 -19.29 27.74
C ARG A 889 -6.51 -18.23 26.64
N LEU A 890 -7.67 -17.78 26.19
CA LEU A 890 -7.87 -16.90 25.03
C LEU A 890 -7.20 -15.52 25.20
N LEU A 891 -6.77 -14.94 24.08
CA LEU A 891 -6.65 -13.49 23.92
C LEU A 891 -7.92 -12.97 23.24
N ASP A 892 -9.01 -12.86 24.00
CA ASP A 892 -10.16 -12.01 23.65
C ASP A 892 -10.97 -11.71 24.93
N ALA A 893 -10.70 -10.54 25.53
CA ALA A 893 -11.42 -9.98 26.68
C ALA A 893 -10.87 -8.57 27.04
N PHE A 894 -11.13 -7.55 26.20
CA PHE A 894 -10.97 -6.14 26.60
C PHE A 894 -11.86 -5.17 25.79
N VAL A 895 -13.10 -5.56 25.56
CA VAL A 895 -14.24 -4.64 25.40
C VAL A 895 -15.39 -5.24 26.20
N GLU A 896 -15.79 -4.58 27.28
CA GLU A 896 -17.11 -4.77 27.87
C GLU A 896 -18.05 -3.79 27.13
N ASP A 897 -19.17 -4.30 26.60
CA ASP A 897 -20.29 -3.48 26.14
C ASP A 897 -21.55 -4.35 26.25
N ASP A 898 -22.54 -3.91 27.02
CA ASP A 898 -23.71 -4.72 27.37
C ASP A 898 -24.71 -4.83 26.21
N SER A 899 -25.07 -6.04 25.81
CA SER A 899 -26.33 -6.28 25.08
C SER A 899 -26.85 -7.71 25.26
N THR A 900 -28.01 -7.82 25.91
CA THR A 900 -28.81 -9.05 25.92
C THR A 900 -29.44 -9.27 24.56
N ALA A 901 -29.16 -10.42 23.93
CA ALA A 901 -29.81 -10.76 22.66
C ALA A 901 -31.27 -11.18 22.88
N SER A 902 -32.18 -10.62 22.08
CA SER A 902 -33.55 -11.09 21.89
C SER A 902 -33.82 -11.27 20.40
N GLU A 903 -34.31 -12.44 20.00
CA GLU A 903 -34.57 -12.77 18.60
C GLU A 903 -35.81 -12.05 18.05
N SER A 904 -35.73 -11.55 16.82
CA SER A 904 -36.89 -11.29 15.97
C SER A 904 -36.47 -11.31 14.49
N SER A 905 -37.39 -11.69 13.60
CA SER A 905 -37.14 -11.85 12.17
C SER A 905 -37.68 -10.69 11.31
N ASP A 906 -37.23 -10.72 10.04
CA ASP A 906 -37.90 -10.16 8.85
C ASP A 906 -37.96 -8.64 8.59
N ASP A 907 -38.22 -8.40 7.29
CA ASP A 907 -38.74 -7.21 6.62
C ASP A 907 -37.85 -5.98 6.30
N SER A 908 -38.46 -5.13 5.47
CA SER A 908 -37.87 -4.48 4.29
C SER A 908 -37.70 -2.96 4.43
N ASP A 909 -37.17 -2.36 3.35
CA ASP A 909 -37.32 -0.94 3.00
C ASP A 909 -36.68 0.07 3.99
N PHE A 910 -36.83 1.38 3.78
CA PHE A 910 -36.33 2.19 2.65
C PHE A 910 -36.26 3.66 3.14
N GLU A 911 -35.43 4.47 2.49
CA GLU A 911 -35.42 5.95 2.56
C GLU A 911 -34.91 6.74 3.80
N ASN A 912 -34.32 7.90 3.42
CA ASN A 912 -34.35 9.23 4.03
C ASN A 912 -34.26 9.47 5.55
N TYR A 913 -33.24 10.26 5.91
CA TYR A 913 -33.39 11.35 6.88
C TYR A 913 -32.99 12.68 6.23
N LEU A 914 -33.80 13.71 6.48
CA LEU A 914 -33.61 15.09 6.04
C LEU A 914 -33.56 15.99 7.29
N SER A 915 -32.80 17.09 7.19
CA SER A 915 -32.87 18.34 7.98
C SER A 915 -33.45 18.35 9.41
N ASP A 916 -32.70 18.98 10.31
CA ASP A 916 -33.24 20.13 11.06
C ASP A 916 -32.14 21.21 11.19
N GLU A 917 -32.55 22.48 11.32
CA GLU A 917 -31.67 23.66 11.27
C GLU A 917 -31.41 24.30 12.67
N GLU A 918 -30.67 25.42 12.68
CA GLU A 918 -30.25 26.14 13.89
C GLU A 918 -31.33 27.13 14.43
N GLU A 919 -30.91 27.95 15.40
CA GLU A 919 -31.61 29.04 16.11
C GLU A 919 -32.44 28.63 17.35
N GLY A 920 -32.31 29.26 18.52
CA GLY A 920 -31.34 30.26 18.98
C GLY A 920 -31.98 31.48 19.63
N ASN A 921 -31.60 31.80 20.88
CA ASN A 921 -31.85 33.13 21.43
C ASN A 921 -30.87 33.52 22.56
N THR A 922 -30.85 34.81 22.89
CA THR A 922 -29.81 35.47 23.68
C THR A 922 -30.34 36.13 24.95
N SER A 923 -29.50 36.28 25.97
CA SER A 923 -29.16 37.58 26.59
C SER A 923 -28.24 37.39 27.81
N ALA A 924 -27.64 38.47 28.30
CA ALA A 924 -26.61 38.43 29.36
C ALA A 924 -26.67 39.66 30.28
N HIS A 925 -26.14 39.56 31.50
CA HIS A 925 -25.93 40.70 32.40
C HIS A 925 -24.55 40.68 33.10
N LYS A 926 -24.05 41.88 33.42
CA LYS A 926 -22.73 42.18 34.07
C LYS A 926 -22.91 42.22 35.61
N ALA A 927 -21.94 42.47 36.50
CA ALA A 927 -20.55 43.03 36.49
C ALA A 927 -19.88 42.73 37.89
N PRO A 928 -18.77 43.37 38.35
CA PRO A 928 -17.64 44.08 37.70
C PRO A 928 -16.23 43.61 38.22
N ARG A 929 -15.16 44.41 38.00
CA ARG A 929 -13.72 44.14 38.33
C ARG A 929 -13.17 44.85 39.59
N LYS A 930 -12.09 44.30 40.19
CA LYS A 930 -10.72 44.88 40.38
C LYS A 930 -9.84 43.88 41.20
N GLU A 931 -8.61 43.50 40.85
CA GLU A 931 -7.31 44.22 40.81
C GLU A 931 -6.86 44.75 42.20
N GLY A 932 -5.69 44.43 42.78
CA GLY A 932 -4.54 43.57 42.38
C GLY A 932 -3.91 42.83 43.60
N ASN A 933 -2.62 42.47 43.69
CA ASN A 933 -1.42 42.90 42.94
C ASN A 933 -0.17 42.03 43.27
N GLN A 934 0.81 41.90 42.35
CA GLN A 934 2.23 41.45 42.52
C GLN A 934 2.51 39.97 42.93
N ARG A 935 3.39 39.17 42.28
CA ARG A 935 4.85 39.23 41.87
C ARG A 935 5.83 38.83 42.98
N ASP A 936 7.00 38.20 42.77
CA ASP A 936 7.62 37.41 41.67
C ASP A 936 8.83 36.59 42.26
N ASP A 937 9.21 35.48 41.62
CA ASP A 937 10.53 34.80 41.51
C ASP A 937 11.57 34.65 42.67
N ALA A 938 11.72 33.38 43.13
CA ALA A 938 12.91 32.50 43.01
C ALA A 938 14.19 32.55 43.92
N ALA A 939 14.81 31.35 44.05
CA ALA A 939 16.13 30.98 44.63
C ALA A 939 16.29 31.08 46.18
N SER A 940 17.00 30.20 46.92
CA SER A 940 18.06 29.22 46.58
C SER A 940 18.24 28.10 47.64
N ASP A 941 18.84 26.97 47.22
CA ASP A 941 19.75 26.02 47.91
C ASP A 941 19.47 25.30 49.26
N ALA A 942 20.17 24.15 49.39
CA ALA A 942 20.61 23.42 50.59
C ALA A 942 19.69 22.38 51.32
N VAL A 943 20.12 21.12 51.21
CA VAL A 943 19.80 19.87 51.97
C VAL A 943 20.78 19.75 53.17
N PRO A 944 20.58 19.00 54.31
CA PRO A 944 19.71 17.82 54.60
C PRO A 944 18.94 17.80 55.97
N GLY A 945 18.21 16.70 56.29
CA GLY A 945 18.16 16.21 57.70
C GLY A 945 16.89 15.52 58.31
N ALA A 946 16.61 14.26 57.96
CA ALA A 946 16.00 13.15 58.75
C ALA A 946 15.09 13.36 60.02
N PHE A 947 13.83 12.84 59.95
CA PHE A 947 13.06 11.99 60.93
C PHE A 947 12.79 12.47 62.41
N PRO A 948 11.90 11.84 63.26
CA PRO A 948 11.07 10.62 63.11
C PRO A 948 9.56 10.66 63.61
N ARG A 949 8.78 9.60 63.25
CA ARG A 949 7.67 8.88 63.96
C ARG A 949 6.61 9.59 64.88
N GLY A 950 5.31 9.42 64.56
CA GLY A 950 4.48 8.30 65.14
C GLY A 950 3.16 8.54 65.95
N THR A 951 2.00 8.11 65.40
CA THR A 951 0.80 7.45 66.05
C THR A 951 -0.03 8.20 67.15
N PRO A 952 -1.24 7.74 67.63
CA PRO A 952 -2.10 6.57 67.31
C PRO A 952 -3.63 6.90 67.03
N GLU A 953 -4.54 5.94 67.27
CA GLU A 953 -5.96 5.75 66.84
C GLU A 953 -7.07 6.31 67.78
N HIS A 954 -8.38 6.19 67.43
CA HIS A 954 -9.34 5.17 67.99
C HIS A 954 -10.85 5.27 67.55
N ASN A 955 -11.62 4.19 67.85
CA ASN A 955 -13.11 4.05 68.03
C ASN A 955 -14.09 3.67 66.88
N VAL A 956 -15.20 3.01 67.29
CA VAL A 956 -16.14 2.15 66.50
C VAL A 956 -17.62 2.32 66.96
N PRO A 957 -18.61 1.80 66.21
CA PRO A 957 -19.48 0.68 66.69
C PRO A 957 -19.74 -0.41 65.61
N THR A 958 -19.96 -1.72 65.82
CA THR A 958 -20.52 -2.62 66.90
C THR A 958 -22.05 -2.77 66.87
N ILE A 959 -22.70 -3.96 66.92
CA ILE A 959 -22.28 -5.39 67.06
C ILE A 959 -23.42 -6.32 66.48
N PHE A 960 -23.27 -7.66 66.54
CA PHE A 960 -24.24 -8.76 66.20
C PHE A 960 -24.20 -9.28 64.73
N ALA A 961 -24.50 -10.55 64.40
CA ALA A 961 -24.44 -11.88 65.08
C ALA A 961 -24.67 -12.99 64.00
N ALA A 962 -24.48 -14.32 64.15
CA ALA A 962 -24.00 -15.18 65.25
C ALA A 962 -23.36 -16.49 64.68
N ASP A 963 -22.71 -17.28 65.55
CA ASP A 963 -22.73 -18.76 65.77
C ASP A 963 -23.03 -19.75 64.61
N GLU A 964 -22.38 -20.93 64.47
CA GLU A 964 -21.33 -21.60 65.28
C GLU A 964 -20.57 -22.73 64.51
N THR A 965 -19.74 -23.48 65.24
CA THR A 965 -19.10 -24.80 64.93
C THR A 965 -17.68 -24.82 64.31
N GLU A 966 -16.89 -25.80 64.78
CA GLU A 966 -15.43 -25.75 64.87
C GLU A 966 -14.66 -26.55 63.80
N SER A 967 -13.32 -26.41 63.80
CA SER A 967 -12.39 -27.32 63.14
C SER A 967 -11.21 -27.69 64.05
N PRO A 968 -10.74 -28.96 64.08
CA PRO A 968 -9.52 -29.36 64.78
C PRO A 968 -8.28 -29.31 63.87
N ARG A 969 -7.13 -29.00 64.47
CA ARG A 969 -5.83 -28.78 63.80
C ARG A 969 -4.94 -30.03 63.79
N SER A 970 -3.92 -30.05 62.94
CA SER A 970 -2.73 -30.92 63.06
C SER A 970 -1.47 -30.09 63.36
N GLN A 971 -0.44 -30.75 63.93
CA GLN A 971 0.86 -30.14 64.30
C GLN A 971 2.02 -30.65 63.42
N PRO A 972 3.17 -29.95 63.39
CA PRO A 972 4.15 -30.08 62.30
C PRO A 972 5.28 -31.11 62.55
N SER A 973 5.94 -31.57 61.48
CA SER A 973 7.26 -32.24 61.61
C SER A 973 8.19 -32.09 60.39
N THR A 974 9.47 -31.85 60.69
CA THR A 974 10.72 -32.19 59.96
C THR A 974 10.91 -31.88 58.46
N ARG A 975 11.96 -31.09 58.16
CA ARG A 975 12.56 -30.92 56.82
C ARG A 975 13.28 -32.18 56.31
N ARG A 976 13.24 -32.38 54.98
CA ARG A 976 14.28 -33.02 54.15
C ARG A 976 14.49 -32.18 52.87
N PRO A 977 15.65 -32.27 52.19
CA PRO A 977 16.01 -31.32 51.13
C PRO A 977 15.33 -31.61 49.79
N ASP A 978 14.96 -30.55 49.07
CA ASP A 978 14.36 -30.63 47.74
C ASP A 978 15.34 -31.11 46.66
N LEU A 979 14.83 -31.94 45.76
CA LEU A 979 15.52 -32.43 44.57
C LEU A 979 14.80 -31.89 43.33
N THR A 980 15.22 -30.72 42.86
CA THR A 980 14.75 -30.17 41.57
C THR A 980 15.14 -31.08 40.41
N ARG A 981 14.17 -31.37 39.53
CA ARG A 981 14.35 -32.17 38.32
C ARG A 981 14.46 -31.27 37.10
N SER A 982 15.53 -31.43 36.32
CA SER A 982 15.66 -30.82 34.98
C SER A 982 14.76 -31.52 33.97
N ALA A 983 14.25 -30.75 32.99
CA ALA A 983 13.41 -31.25 31.91
C ALA A 983 14.14 -32.19 30.93
N SER A 984 13.38 -32.83 30.06
CA SER A 984 13.86 -33.72 29.00
C SER A 984 14.36 -32.90 27.80
N CYS A 985 15.47 -33.33 27.18
CA CYS A 985 15.96 -32.73 25.93
C CYS A 985 15.06 -33.12 24.76
N ASN A 986 14.79 -32.18 23.84
CA ASN A 986 14.04 -32.42 22.61
C ASN A 986 14.81 -33.38 21.70
N ARG A 987 14.15 -34.44 21.20
CA ARG A 987 14.76 -35.44 20.31
C ARG A 987 13.97 -35.63 19.03
N PHE A 988 14.65 -36.02 17.96
CA PHE A 988 13.99 -36.64 16.80
C PHE A 988 13.51 -38.04 17.17
N SER A 989 12.44 -38.51 16.55
CA SER A 989 11.96 -39.89 16.71
C SER A 989 11.89 -40.64 15.39
N SER A 990 12.22 -41.94 15.45
CA SER A 990 11.96 -42.93 14.39
C SER A 990 10.63 -43.67 14.59
N SER A 991 9.82 -43.25 15.58
CA SER A 991 8.52 -43.84 15.85
C SER A 991 7.55 -43.58 14.70
N PRO A 992 6.73 -44.57 14.29
CA PRO A 992 5.68 -44.38 13.29
C PRO A 992 4.77 -43.19 13.60
N ILE A 993 4.40 -42.40 12.60
CA ILE A 993 3.54 -41.21 12.75
C ILE A 993 2.17 -41.63 13.33
N PRO A 994 1.60 -40.95 14.35
CA PRO A 994 0.32 -41.35 14.91
C PRO A 994 -0.85 -41.23 13.91
N GLU A 995 -1.97 -41.91 14.19
CA GLU A 995 -3.17 -41.78 13.34
C GLU A 995 -3.72 -40.33 13.37
N PRO A 996 -3.96 -39.69 12.21
CA PRO A 996 -4.58 -38.37 12.14
C PRO A 996 -6.10 -38.49 12.37
N ARG A 997 -6.59 -37.85 13.44
CA ARG A 997 -8.03 -37.71 13.72
C ARG A 997 -8.48 -36.28 13.44
N VAL A 998 -9.77 -36.14 13.11
CA VAL A 998 -10.43 -34.83 13.03
C VAL A 998 -10.97 -34.50 14.41
N ASN A 999 -10.55 -33.38 14.97
CA ASN A 999 -11.14 -32.79 16.17
C ASN A 999 -12.46 -32.08 15.78
N THR A 1000 -13.48 -32.23 16.62
CA THR A 1000 -14.85 -31.76 16.39
C THR A 1000 -15.33 -30.72 17.41
N ASP A 1001 -14.52 -30.39 18.42
CA ASP A 1001 -14.92 -29.49 19.51
C ASP A 1001 -15.15 -28.05 19.02
N GLU A 1002 -16.26 -27.44 19.45
CA GLU A 1002 -16.78 -26.20 18.89
C GLU A 1002 -15.96 -24.97 19.30
N GLY A 1003 -15.49 -24.20 18.31
CA GLY A 1003 -14.80 -22.91 18.50
C GLY A 1003 -13.84 -22.57 17.36
N ALA A 1004 -13.17 -23.58 16.81
CA ALA A 1004 -12.47 -23.52 15.52
C ALA A 1004 -12.94 -24.70 14.67
N GLY A 1005 -13.15 -24.47 13.36
CA GLY A 1005 -13.66 -25.51 12.46
C GLY A 1005 -12.74 -26.74 12.40
N PRO A 1006 -13.28 -27.92 12.03
CA PRO A 1006 -12.62 -29.21 12.23
C PRO A 1006 -11.16 -29.25 11.78
N SER A 1007 -10.32 -29.82 12.64
CA SER A 1007 -8.87 -29.72 12.59
C SER A 1007 -8.25 -31.10 12.66
N ILE A 1008 -7.24 -31.39 11.83
CA ILE A 1008 -6.46 -32.61 12.03
C ILE A 1008 -5.61 -32.40 13.29
N MET A 1009 -5.64 -33.36 14.20
CA MET A 1009 -4.58 -33.57 15.17
C MET A 1009 -4.18 -35.04 15.16
N PHE A 1010 -2.93 -35.33 15.50
CA PHE A 1010 -2.55 -36.69 15.87
C PHE A 1010 -3.25 -37.10 17.16
N ALA A 1011 -3.81 -38.32 17.18
CA ALA A 1011 -4.45 -38.83 18.39
C ALA A 1011 -3.42 -38.89 19.54
N PRO A 1012 -3.68 -38.24 20.70
CA PRO A 1012 -2.81 -38.40 21.86
C PRO A 1012 -2.80 -39.87 22.25
N THR A 1013 -1.60 -40.45 22.45
CA THR A 1013 -1.41 -41.91 22.46
C THR A 1013 -1.96 -42.58 23.71
N SER A 1014 -3.28 -42.75 23.76
CA SER A 1014 -3.89 -43.93 24.35
C SER A 1014 -3.52 -45.12 23.47
N SER A 1015 -2.38 -45.75 23.75
CA SER A 1015 -2.14 -47.10 23.26
C SER A 1015 -3.33 -47.97 23.70
N PRO A 1016 -3.89 -48.82 22.81
CA PRO A 1016 -4.93 -49.76 23.22
C PRO A 1016 -4.39 -50.62 24.37
N PRO A 1017 -5.24 -51.15 25.26
CA PRO A 1017 -4.79 -51.89 26.43
C PRO A 1017 -4.00 -53.13 25.99
N ARG A 1018 -2.67 -52.99 25.94
CA ARG A 1018 -1.73 -54.07 25.65
C ARG A 1018 -1.90 -55.06 26.78
N SER A 1019 -2.63 -56.15 26.50
CA SER A 1019 -3.01 -57.13 27.50
C SER A 1019 -1.77 -57.62 28.24
N SER A 1020 -1.89 -57.92 29.53
CA SER A 1020 -0.79 -57.94 30.49
C SER A 1020 0.21 -59.12 30.36
N ARG A 1021 0.30 -59.70 29.16
CA ARG A 1021 1.41 -60.57 28.77
C ARG A 1021 2.60 -59.71 28.35
N LYS A 1022 3.55 -59.56 29.28
CA LYS A 1022 4.94 -59.28 28.92
C LYS A 1022 5.37 -60.34 27.89
N ILE A 1023 5.71 -59.90 26.68
CA ILE A 1023 6.52 -60.75 25.80
C ILE A 1023 7.94 -60.62 26.31
N ASP A 1024 8.39 -61.64 27.04
CA ASP A 1024 9.80 -61.75 27.44
C ASP A 1024 10.69 -61.80 26.19
N SER A 1025 11.94 -61.38 26.35
CA SER A 1025 12.95 -61.38 25.28
C SER A 1025 13.03 -62.74 24.59
N ILE A 1026 12.94 -62.76 23.26
CA ILE A 1026 12.93 -63.97 22.41
C ILE A 1026 14.20 -64.84 22.57
N TYR A 1027 15.26 -64.32 23.20
CA TYR A 1027 16.51 -64.99 23.56
C TYR A 1027 16.41 -66.15 24.59
N LYS A 1028 15.21 -66.70 24.86
CA LYS A 1028 15.04 -67.97 25.60
C LYS A 1028 14.11 -68.95 24.87
N ARG A 1029 14.64 -69.62 23.84
CA ARG A 1029 14.06 -70.89 23.35
C ARG A 1029 14.83 -72.06 23.96
N ARG A 1030 14.21 -72.79 24.89
CA ARG A 1030 14.66 -74.14 25.29
C ARG A 1030 14.22 -75.15 24.22
N SER A 1031 14.91 -76.29 24.15
CA SER A 1031 14.78 -77.30 23.11
C SER A 1031 13.38 -77.94 22.99
N SER A 1032 12.84 -77.96 21.78
CA SER A 1032 11.96 -79.03 21.27
C SER A 1032 12.20 -79.24 19.77
N SER A 1033 11.92 -80.44 19.27
CA SER A 1033 12.31 -80.91 17.93
C SER A 1033 11.36 -80.42 16.82
N GLY A 1034 11.93 -79.98 15.70
CA GLY A 1034 11.20 -79.71 14.46
C GLY A 1034 12.14 -79.28 13.33
N THR A 1035 12.29 -80.12 12.31
CA THR A 1035 13.23 -79.93 11.20
C THR A 1035 12.61 -79.04 10.11
N PHE A 1036 13.10 -77.82 9.97
CA PHE A 1036 12.86 -76.96 8.80
C PHE A 1036 14.11 -76.10 8.53
N GLU A 1037 14.36 -75.82 7.27
CA GLU A 1037 15.61 -75.20 6.79
C GLU A 1037 15.69 -73.70 7.10
N ARG A 1038 16.92 -73.19 7.26
CA ARG A 1038 17.16 -71.77 7.53
C ARG A 1038 17.56 -71.01 6.27
N GLY A 1039 16.59 -70.32 5.67
CA GLY A 1039 16.90 -69.10 4.91
C GLY A 1039 17.43 -68.03 5.86
N SER A 1040 18.55 -67.38 5.51
CA SER A 1040 19.13 -66.31 6.33
C SER A 1040 18.54 -64.96 5.94
N ALA A 1041 17.86 -64.29 6.88
CA ALA A 1041 17.43 -62.91 6.70
C ALA A 1041 18.63 -61.96 6.87
N SER A 1042 18.98 -61.22 5.81
CA SER A 1042 20.08 -60.27 5.79
C SER A 1042 19.75 -59.03 6.64
N GLY A 1043 20.43 -58.87 7.77
CA GLY A 1043 20.32 -57.67 8.62
C GLY A 1043 20.56 -57.89 10.11
N TYR A 1044 20.34 -59.11 10.62
CA TYR A 1044 20.60 -59.42 12.03
C TYR A 1044 22.10 -59.64 12.32
N PRO A 1045 22.74 -58.83 13.18
CA PRO A 1045 24.09 -59.13 13.66
C PRO A 1045 24.06 -60.33 14.62
N GLN A 1046 25.09 -61.17 14.56
CA GLN A 1046 25.38 -62.09 15.66
C GLN A 1046 25.89 -61.26 16.84
N GLN A 1047 25.01 -61.05 17.84
CA GLN A 1047 25.31 -60.37 19.11
C GLN A 1047 25.82 -58.92 19.01
N ALA A 1048 24.91 -57.97 18.77
CA ALA A 1048 25.12 -56.61 19.29
C ALA A 1048 25.14 -56.66 20.83
N SER A 1049 26.23 -56.22 21.46
CA SER A 1049 26.45 -56.41 22.91
C SER A 1049 25.60 -55.50 23.81
N VAL A 1050 25.01 -54.44 23.25
CA VAL A 1050 24.04 -53.55 23.93
C VAL A 1050 22.85 -53.30 23.00
N PRO A 1051 21.60 -53.59 23.42
CA PRO A 1051 20.42 -53.21 22.65
C PRO A 1051 20.18 -51.70 22.78
N LEU A 1052 20.14 -51.00 21.65
CA LEU A 1052 19.92 -49.55 21.54
C LEU A 1052 18.92 -49.30 20.40
N SER A 1053 18.04 -48.32 20.56
CA SER A 1053 17.25 -47.71 19.47
C SER A 1053 17.78 -46.31 19.14
N PHE A 1054 17.53 -45.84 17.93
CA PHE A 1054 17.67 -44.45 17.50
C PHE A 1054 17.03 -43.45 18.48
N ASN A 1055 15.93 -43.83 19.13
CA ASN A 1055 15.23 -42.99 20.12
C ASN A 1055 16.00 -42.86 21.45
N ASP A 1056 16.85 -43.83 21.80
CA ASP A 1056 17.68 -43.80 23.02
C ASP A 1056 18.89 -42.85 22.89
N LEU A 1057 19.34 -42.58 21.65
CA LEU A 1057 20.54 -41.82 21.33
C LEU A 1057 20.51 -40.34 21.79
N PRO A 1058 21.67 -39.71 22.04
CA PRO A 1058 21.80 -38.25 22.15
C PRO A 1058 21.45 -37.54 20.83
N SER A 1059 21.02 -36.27 20.91
CA SER A 1059 20.70 -35.40 19.75
C SER A 1059 21.83 -35.41 18.70
N ARG A 1060 23.07 -35.11 19.12
CA ARG A 1060 24.26 -35.09 18.25
C ARG A 1060 24.50 -36.40 17.50
N ALA A 1061 24.14 -37.55 18.09
CA ALA A 1061 24.23 -38.86 17.44
C ALA A 1061 23.07 -39.11 16.46
N GLN A 1062 21.85 -38.67 16.80
CA GLN A 1062 20.73 -38.66 15.86
C GLN A 1062 21.04 -37.79 14.64
N HIS A 1063 21.61 -36.59 14.86
CA HIS A 1063 21.97 -35.64 13.79
C HIS A 1063 22.96 -36.24 12.79
N LEU A 1064 23.97 -37.00 13.24
CA LEU A 1064 24.90 -37.71 12.35
C LEU A 1064 24.22 -38.74 11.44
N ILE A 1065 23.30 -39.54 11.99
CA ILE A 1065 22.57 -40.57 11.24
C ILE A 1065 21.62 -39.92 10.22
N LEU A 1066 20.92 -38.86 10.62
CA LEU A 1066 20.02 -38.10 9.75
C LEU A 1066 20.77 -37.33 8.66
N ASN A 1067 21.94 -36.78 8.97
CA ASN A 1067 22.82 -36.14 8.00
C ASN A 1067 23.27 -37.14 6.93
N GLU A 1068 23.78 -38.31 7.33
CA GLU A 1068 24.21 -39.36 6.39
C GLU A 1068 23.04 -39.80 5.48
N LEU A 1069 21.86 -40.00 6.04
CA LEU A 1069 20.65 -40.37 5.31
C LEU A 1069 20.25 -39.29 4.29
N MET A 1070 20.10 -38.04 4.73
CA MET A 1070 19.74 -36.91 3.85
C MET A 1070 20.79 -36.68 2.75
N ALA A 1071 22.09 -36.74 3.09
CA ALA A 1071 23.20 -36.51 2.16
C ALA A 1071 23.30 -37.62 1.09
N ARG A 1072 22.93 -38.86 1.41
CA ARG A 1072 22.90 -39.97 0.46
C ARG A 1072 21.78 -39.81 -0.58
N HIS A 1073 20.56 -39.48 -0.15
CA HIS A 1073 19.36 -39.52 -1.01
C HIS A 1073 18.96 -38.19 -1.67
N SER A 1074 19.53 -37.06 -1.21
CA SER A 1074 19.17 -35.70 -1.70
C SER A 1074 20.19 -35.09 -2.68
N LYS A 1075 21.03 -35.90 -3.35
CA LYS A 1075 22.12 -35.38 -4.22
C LYS A 1075 21.63 -34.62 -5.46
N ASP A 1076 20.51 -35.05 -6.02
CA ASP A 1076 19.85 -34.45 -7.20
C ASP A 1076 18.84 -33.35 -6.80
N THR A 1077 18.87 -32.88 -5.56
CA THR A 1077 17.87 -31.98 -4.98
C THR A 1077 18.33 -30.52 -4.99
N ALA A 1078 17.46 -29.62 -5.43
CA ALA A 1078 17.73 -28.18 -5.53
C ALA A 1078 17.58 -27.46 -4.19
N VAL A 1079 16.57 -27.85 -3.41
CA VAL A 1079 16.32 -27.33 -2.05
C VAL A 1079 15.66 -28.41 -1.18
N ILE A 1080 16.11 -28.48 0.08
CA ILE A 1080 15.54 -29.35 1.12
C ILE A 1080 14.72 -28.50 2.08
N PHE A 1081 13.52 -28.95 2.45
CA PHE A 1081 12.79 -28.45 3.62
C PHE A 1081 12.86 -29.52 4.71
N THR A 1082 13.27 -29.16 5.94
CA THR A 1082 13.37 -30.11 7.06
C THR A 1082 13.06 -29.45 8.40
N THR A 1083 12.92 -30.23 9.47
CA THR A 1083 12.59 -29.74 10.81
C THR A 1083 13.80 -29.07 11.49
N LEU A 1084 13.60 -27.87 12.04
CA LEU A 1084 14.58 -27.19 12.90
C LEU A 1084 14.50 -27.75 14.33
N PRO A 1085 15.59 -28.34 14.88
CA PRO A 1085 15.66 -28.67 16.30
C PRO A 1085 15.59 -27.38 17.12
N SER A 1086 14.59 -27.24 17.99
CA SER A 1086 14.54 -26.11 18.92
C SER A 1086 15.63 -26.22 20.00
N PRO A 1087 16.30 -25.11 20.36
CA PRO A 1087 17.20 -25.07 21.50
C PRO A 1087 16.41 -25.33 22.81
N LEU A 1088 17.13 -25.50 23.93
CA LEU A 1088 16.50 -25.45 25.25
C LEU A 1088 16.30 -23.99 25.66
N GLU A 1089 15.22 -23.65 26.35
CA GLU A 1089 15.03 -22.30 26.88
C GLU A 1089 16.15 -21.99 27.90
N GLY A 1090 16.88 -20.90 27.68
CA GLY A 1090 18.10 -20.54 28.44
C GLY A 1090 19.42 -21.05 27.85
N THR A 1091 19.43 -21.63 26.63
CA THR A 1091 20.69 -21.94 25.92
C THR A 1091 21.47 -20.66 25.60
N ALA A 1092 20.75 -19.57 25.36
CA ALA A 1092 21.26 -18.20 25.20
C ALA A 1092 21.95 -17.64 26.44
N ASP A 1093 21.69 -18.14 27.66
CA ASP A 1093 22.35 -17.59 28.86
C ASP A 1093 23.85 -17.90 28.87
N SER A 1094 24.25 -19.06 28.35
CA SER A 1094 25.64 -19.53 28.33
C SER A 1094 26.22 -19.58 26.92
N GLU A 1095 27.37 -18.92 26.72
CA GLU A 1095 28.04 -18.91 25.41
C GLU A 1095 28.55 -20.29 24.98
N SER A 1096 28.98 -21.14 25.93
CA SER A 1096 29.38 -22.53 25.62
C SER A 1096 28.21 -23.36 25.09
N ASP A 1097 27.01 -23.09 25.59
CA ASP A 1097 25.84 -23.92 25.34
C ASP A 1097 25.16 -23.46 24.04
N SER A 1098 25.16 -22.14 23.81
CA SER A 1098 24.89 -21.53 22.50
C SER A 1098 25.84 -22.04 21.41
N GLN A 1099 27.15 -22.12 21.69
CA GLN A 1099 28.12 -22.70 20.75
C GLN A 1099 27.90 -24.21 20.54
N SER A 1100 27.49 -24.95 21.58
CA SER A 1100 27.16 -26.38 21.47
C SER A 1100 25.94 -26.62 20.59
N TYR A 1101 24.88 -25.81 20.74
CA TYR A 1101 23.69 -25.90 19.89
C TYR A 1101 24.00 -25.61 18.41
N LEU A 1102 24.78 -24.56 18.12
CA LEU A 1102 25.21 -24.27 16.75
C LEU A 1102 26.11 -25.38 16.17
N SER A 1103 26.99 -25.97 16.99
CA SER A 1103 27.79 -27.15 16.63
C SER A 1103 26.95 -28.40 16.37
N ASP A 1104 25.79 -28.55 17.02
CA ASP A 1104 24.84 -29.64 16.75
C ASP A 1104 24.03 -29.40 15.46
N LEU A 1105 23.68 -28.15 15.14
CA LEU A 1105 23.09 -27.80 13.83
C LEU A 1105 24.09 -28.00 12.68
N ASP A 1106 25.35 -27.62 12.86
CA ASP A 1106 26.40 -27.84 11.86
C ASP A 1106 26.56 -29.33 11.53
N VAL A 1107 26.56 -30.21 12.54
CA VAL A 1107 26.56 -31.67 12.35
C VAL A 1107 25.31 -32.17 11.61
N LEU A 1108 24.14 -31.56 11.82
CA LEU A 1108 22.90 -31.95 11.14
C LEU A 1108 22.93 -31.58 9.64
N TRP A 1109 23.50 -30.43 9.27
CA TRP A 1109 23.42 -29.90 7.90
C TRP A 1109 24.72 -29.92 7.07
N GLN A 1110 25.83 -30.43 7.62
CA GLN A 1110 27.12 -30.54 6.92
C GLN A 1110 26.97 -31.29 5.59
N GLY A 1111 27.58 -30.77 4.51
CA GLY A 1111 27.54 -31.40 3.18
C GLY A 1111 26.18 -31.43 2.46
N LEU A 1112 25.07 -31.07 3.11
CA LEU A 1112 23.75 -31.05 2.46
C LEU A 1112 23.64 -29.96 1.37
N PRO A 1113 22.75 -30.13 0.37
CA PRO A 1113 22.25 -29.08 -0.51
C PRO A 1113 21.72 -27.82 0.24
N PRO A 1114 21.30 -26.77 -0.48
CA PRO A 1114 20.57 -25.65 0.12
C PRO A 1114 19.37 -26.15 0.91
N CYS A 1115 19.24 -25.75 2.18
CA CYS A 1115 18.18 -26.27 3.04
C CYS A 1115 17.54 -25.20 3.92
N LEU A 1116 16.23 -25.30 4.08
CA LEU A 1116 15.40 -24.46 4.93
C LEU A 1116 14.93 -25.30 6.12
N LEU A 1117 15.48 -25.03 7.30
CA LEU A 1117 15.11 -25.71 8.54
C LEU A 1117 13.97 -24.94 9.19
N VAL A 1118 12.80 -25.55 9.35
CA VAL A 1118 11.54 -24.89 9.74
C VAL A 1118 11.09 -25.33 11.14
N HIS A 1119 10.55 -24.38 11.92
CA HIS A 1119 9.83 -24.62 13.17
C HIS A 1119 8.49 -23.89 13.13
N SER A 1120 7.39 -24.57 13.46
CA SER A 1120 6.07 -23.96 13.61
C SER A 1120 5.62 -23.98 15.07
N ASN A 1121 5.10 -22.83 15.52
CA ASN A 1121 4.43 -22.63 16.81
C ASN A 1121 2.91 -22.42 16.64
N SER A 1122 2.40 -22.50 15.41
CA SER A 1122 1.01 -22.16 15.07
C SER A 1122 0.42 -23.18 14.09
N MET A 1123 -0.89 -23.41 14.23
CA MET A 1123 -1.64 -24.32 13.37
C MET A 1123 -1.88 -23.71 11.99
N THR A 1124 -1.55 -24.45 10.93
CA THR A 1124 -1.50 -23.94 9.56
C THR A 1124 -2.48 -24.59 8.57
N VAL A 1125 -3.15 -25.68 8.97
CA VAL A 1125 -4.08 -26.46 8.12
C VAL A 1125 -5.31 -26.94 8.90
N THR A 1126 -6.49 -26.36 8.64
CA THR A 1126 -7.82 -26.90 9.03
C THR A 1126 -8.41 -27.77 7.92
N LEU A 1127 -9.13 -28.84 8.28
CA LEU A 1127 -9.99 -29.59 7.36
C LEU A 1127 -11.46 -29.49 7.76
N ASN A 1128 -12.17 -28.54 7.13
CA ASN A 1128 -13.58 -28.78 6.85
C ASN A 1128 -13.67 -29.92 5.82
N LEU A 1129 -14.06 -31.09 6.31
CA LEU A 1129 -14.88 -32.03 5.52
C LEU A 1129 -16.29 -31.44 5.35
#